data_AF-A0A433JGK7-F1
#
_entry.id   AF-A0A433JGK7-F1
#
_cell.length_a   1.000
_cell.length_b   1.000
_cell.length_c   1.000
_cell.angle_alpha   90.00
_cell.angle_beta   90.00
_cell.angle_gamma   90.00
#
_symmetry.space_group_name_H-M   'P 1'
#
loop_
_entity.id
_entity.type
_entity.pdbx_description
1 polymer ?
#
loop_
_entity_poly.entity_id
_entity_poly.type
_entity_poly.pdbx_seq_one_letter_code
_entity_poly.pdbx_strand_id
1 'polypeptide(L)'
;MGLVLQDLLIWRVNRHFRKNNQAELQFDTGGVCNGLASVFVKYHILDKDKEFENILNRIAWGQFTAKNTDGEPWSNINYFATQVLLAYQPIEYVSGVAQQRSTALLKINGQPLDPSFNLTLSTGDKNWAEIFKSINLQSEDGTEKEGMIVSSANHSIAITREKDGSYKIYDPNYFFGFKVFKNEEAVIRELHYNVFEYRPFGNMGLNVRIIRHPEAVQPRAFPGAADLYEIYYKPDNRKAYSGFPTYSSKFDTMALALRAVHDEIAFGVLLEKTKSQQKNKEFQQEELENWIVEAGQYNNVPALKKLLKEFTVTDAETIARIFAQVCVAGPVDSFKMLYEHYQDKLEDLPVFKFVQAAIISENPELVKETLCTAESHKGCSHDEYLALSDKSSAEKYKIFFATLERILLDAVKQGSVACVQQVMEKFKEYQEELTDEVKIVCLKKAIENNHADVVDELIHVSPKISPLLLQGFIITPRAAQQMDVSILRTLQAGGMIFSAEVADVYKQKSGEKTFLGIGTLIKLLLNFLQEKLSKSQQISFINYKKNALQEVGQLEEQLNEIEDAQFKKSMLLKLHDFKANMDAESKENICIKLQEYKEEIGEKLIPIASLEDFLDDISNDETVVGEQVLPQDTEEEKNVSHNDAKVNSRDRFFSYKQEMQKHKDPSEAEDNLHTNYKPGD
;
A
#
# COMPACT_ATOMS: atom_id res chain seq x y z
N MET A 1 -27.24 13.80 -18.47
CA MET A 1 -26.13 12.98 -17.94
C MET A 1 -25.69 13.61 -16.63
N GLY A 2 -25.49 12.82 -15.56
CA GLY A 2 -25.07 13.35 -14.25
C GLY A 2 -23.57 13.69 -14.22
N LEU A 3 -23.09 14.31 -13.14
CA LEU A 3 -21.67 14.48 -12.85
C LEU A 3 -21.00 13.11 -12.64
N VAL A 4 -19.92 12.79 -13.37
CA VAL A 4 -19.24 11.48 -13.31
C VAL A 4 -17.72 11.61 -13.11
N LEU A 5 -17.29 12.55 -12.27
CA LEU A 5 -15.87 12.74 -11.95
C LEU A 5 -15.32 11.54 -11.16
N GLN A 6 -14.11 11.13 -11.47
CA GLN A 6 -13.43 10.01 -10.80
C GLN A 6 -13.40 10.16 -9.28
N ASP A 7 -13.11 11.35 -8.73
CA ASP A 7 -13.07 11.59 -7.28
C ASP A 7 -14.39 11.23 -6.60
N LEU A 8 -15.51 11.53 -7.27
CA LEU A 8 -16.84 11.17 -6.80
C LEU A 8 -17.04 9.65 -6.83
N LEU A 9 -16.61 9.00 -7.91
CA LEU A 9 -16.69 7.54 -8.05
C LEU A 9 -15.86 6.84 -6.95
N ILE A 10 -14.61 7.24 -6.75
CA ILE A 10 -13.71 6.73 -5.71
C ILE A 10 -14.37 6.87 -4.34
N TRP A 11 -14.83 8.08 -4.00
CA TRP A 11 -15.44 8.32 -2.71
C TRP A 11 -16.69 7.44 -2.49
N ARG A 12 -17.55 7.31 -3.51
CA ARG A 12 -18.77 6.52 -3.45
C ARG A 12 -18.49 5.01 -3.31
N VAL A 13 -17.58 4.47 -4.12
CA VAL A 13 -17.18 3.05 -4.10
C VAL A 13 -16.49 2.70 -2.79
N ASN A 14 -15.51 3.48 -2.34
CA ASN A 14 -14.81 3.21 -1.08
C ASN A 14 -15.75 3.30 0.13
N ARG A 15 -16.71 4.23 0.10
CA ARG A 15 -17.76 4.29 1.13
C ARG A 15 -18.67 3.06 1.08
N HIS A 16 -18.94 2.52 -0.10
CA HIS A 16 -19.74 1.32 -0.27
C HIS A 16 -19.03 0.08 0.30
N PHE A 17 -17.76 -0.15 -0.07
CA PHE A 17 -16.96 -1.27 0.44
C PHE A 17 -16.84 -1.26 1.97
N ARG A 18 -16.56 -0.10 2.57
CA ARG A 18 -16.54 0.04 4.04
C ARG A 18 -17.87 -0.31 4.72
N LYS A 19 -19.01 0.00 4.09
CA LYS A 19 -20.33 -0.32 4.66
C LYS A 19 -20.64 -1.83 4.63
N ASN A 20 -19.98 -2.58 3.75
CA ASN A 20 -20.20 -4.02 3.56
C ASN A 20 -19.08 -4.88 4.17
N ASN A 21 -18.24 -4.32 5.04
CA ASN A 21 -17.09 -5.02 5.64
C ASN A 21 -16.09 -5.58 4.60
N GLN A 22 -15.91 -4.90 3.47
CA GLN A 22 -14.91 -5.23 2.45
C GLN A 22 -13.83 -4.14 2.40
N ALA A 23 -13.35 -3.70 3.57
CA ALA A 23 -12.48 -2.54 3.68
C ALA A 23 -11.10 -2.76 3.02
N GLU A 24 -10.72 -4.01 2.81
CA GLU A 24 -9.54 -4.44 2.05
C GLU A 24 -9.64 -4.08 0.56
N LEU A 25 -10.85 -3.96 0.00
CA LEU A 25 -11.05 -3.46 -1.35
C LEU A 25 -11.17 -1.93 -1.30
N GLN A 26 -10.18 -1.22 -1.83
CA GLN A 26 -10.19 0.25 -1.84
C GLN A 26 -9.60 0.80 -3.13
N PHE A 27 -10.36 1.67 -3.81
CA PHE A 27 -9.81 2.49 -4.89
C PHE A 27 -8.81 3.50 -4.32
N ASP A 28 -7.65 3.62 -4.97
CA ASP A 28 -6.65 4.60 -4.60
C ASP A 28 -7.20 6.03 -4.68
N THR A 29 -6.86 6.84 -3.67
CA THR A 29 -7.37 8.22 -3.55
C THR A 29 -6.68 9.22 -4.47
N GLY A 30 -5.49 8.88 -4.98
CA GLY A 30 -4.76 9.63 -6.00
C GLY A 30 -5.28 9.38 -7.41
N GLY A 31 -5.99 8.28 -7.65
CA GLY A 31 -6.83 8.08 -8.82
C GLY A 31 -6.77 6.68 -9.41
N VAL A 32 -7.80 6.28 -10.18
CA VAL A 32 -7.93 4.93 -10.79
C VAL A 32 -8.11 4.98 -12.31
N CYS A 33 -7.55 6.00 -12.97
CA CYS A 33 -7.88 6.37 -14.34
C CYS A 33 -7.55 5.26 -15.36
N ASN A 34 -6.39 4.61 -15.23
CA ASN A 34 -6.02 3.46 -16.07
C ASN A 34 -7.01 2.30 -15.92
N GLY A 35 -7.49 2.04 -14.70
CA GLY A 35 -8.49 0.99 -14.45
C GLY A 35 -9.82 1.31 -15.13
N LEU A 36 -10.33 2.53 -14.97
CA LEU A 36 -11.58 2.98 -15.60
C LEU A 36 -11.48 3.00 -17.13
N ALA A 37 -10.38 3.51 -17.69
CA ALA A 37 -10.14 3.52 -19.14
C ALA A 37 -10.09 2.09 -19.72
N SER A 38 -9.39 1.18 -19.05
CA SER A 38 -9.28 -0.23 -19.46
C SER A 38 -10.64 -0.94 -19.43
N VAL A 39 -11.44 -0.72 -18.37
CA VAL A 39 -12.77 -1.29 -18.27
C VAL A 39 -13.71 -0.68 -19.32
N PHE A 40 -13.64 0.63 -19.59
CA PHE A 40 -14.42 1.23 -20.67
C PHE A 40 -14.12 0.56 -22.02
N VAL A 41 -12.84 0.39 -22.38
CA VAL A 41 -12.44 -0.28 -23.62
C VAL A 41 -13.00 -1.70 -23.71
N LYS A 42 -12.98 -2.46 -22.62
CA LYS A 42 -13.62 -3.79 -22.56
C LYS A 42 -15.12 -3.72 -22.87
N TYR A 43 -15.83 -2.79 -22.23
CA TYR A 43 -17.28 -2.62 -22.46
C TYR A 43 -17.56 -2.20 -23.90
N HIS A 44 -16.73 -1.32 -24.47
CA HIS A 44 -16.85 -0.89 -25.85
C HIS A 44 -16.71 -2.04 -26.84
N ILE A 45 -15.68 -2.86 -26.68
CA ILE A 45 -15.45 -4.03 -27.53
C ILE A 45 -16.60 -5.05 -27.43
N LEU A 46 -17.32 -5.08 -26.31
CA LEU A 46 -18.51 -5.91 -26.09
C LEU A 46 -19.84 -5.27 -26.52
N ASP A 47 -19.81 -4.08 -27.15
CA ASP A 47 -20.99 -3.29 -27.50
C ASP A 47 -21.87 -2.91 -26.29
N LYS A 48 -21.22 -2.60 -25.16
CA LYS A 48 -21.83 -2.32 -23.85
C LYS A 48 -21.57 -0.90 -23.34
N ASP A 49 -21.31 0.07 -24.22
CA ASP A 49 -21.04 1.47 -23.84
C ASP A 49 -22.13 2.05 -22.91
N LYS A 50 -23.40 1.82 -23.25
CA LYS A 50 -24.53 2.28 -22.43
C LYS A 50 -24.57 1.62 -21.06
N GLU A 51 -24.18 0.36 -20.96
CA GLU A 51 -24.11 -0.37 -19.68
C GLU A 51 -23.02 0.26 -18.79
N PHE A 52 -21.85 0.55 -19.36
CA PHE A 52 -20.78 1.25 -18.67
C PHE A 52 -21.24 2.63 -18.15
N GLU A 53 -21.83 3.45 -19.03
CA GLU A 53 -22.36 4.77 -18.66
C GLU A 53 -23.43 4.68 -17.56
N ASN A 54 -24.31 3.68 -17.62
CA ASN A 54 -25.33 3.44 -16.60
C ASN A 54 -24.73 3.05 -15.25
N ILE A 55 -23.72 2.18 -15.22
CA ILE A 55 -23.02 1.80 -13.99
C ILE A 55 -22.36 3.03 -13.36
N LEU A 56 -21.65 3.84 -14.14
CA LEU A 56 -21.01 5.05 -13.63
C LEU A 56 -22.02 6.05 -13.04
N ASN A 57 -23.13 6.29 -13.75
CA ASN A 57 -24.20 7.15 -13.26
C ASN A 57 -24.78 6.62 -11.93
N ARG A 58 -25.06 5.32 -11.82
CA ARG A 58 -25.56 4.72 -10.57
C ARG A 58 -24.60 4.93 -9.40
N ILE A 59 -23.30 4.72 -9.63
CA ILE A 59 -22.26 4.97 -8.61
C ILE A 59 -22.26 6.45 -8.19
N ALA A 60 -22.24 7.37 -9.16
CA ALA A 60 -22.21 8.81 -8.89
C ALA A 60 -23.40 9.28 -8.04
N TRP A 61 -24.60 8.79 -8.37
CA TRP A 61 -25.84 9.07 -7.62
C TRP A 61 -25.94 8.31 -6.29
N GLY A 62 -24.98 7.45 -5.97
CA GLY A 62 -25.03 6.60 -4.78
C GLY A 62 -26.18 5.59 -4.82
N GLN A 63 -26.71 5.30 -6.02
CA GLN A 63 -27.79 4.36 -6.28
C GLN A 63 -27.27 2.93 -6.33
N PHE A 64 -26.59 2.57 -5.26
CA PHE A 64 -26.04 1.23 -5.07
C PHE A 64 -27.19 0.22 -4.88
N THR A 65 -28.26 0.59 -4.15
CA THR A 65 -29.43 -0.25 -3.80
C THR A 65 -30.57 -0.28 -4.81
N ALA A 66 -30.54 0.55 -5.86
CA ALA A 66 -31.64 0.64 -6.81
C ALA A 66 -31.66 -0.63 -7.69
N LYS A 67 -32.74 -1.42 -7.59
CA LYS A 67 -33.06 -2.44 -8.59
C LYS A 67 -33.33 -1.71 -9.91
N ASN A 68 -32.70 -2.16 -10.99
CA ASN A 68 -33.10 -1.72 -12.33
C ASN A 68 -34.57 -2.15 -12.57
N THR A 69 -35.26 -1.51 -13.50
CA THR A 69 -36.62 -1.91 -13.94
C THR A 69 -36.70 -3.39 -14.36
N ASP A 70 -35.57 -4.02 -14.68
CA ASP A 70 -35.46 -5.41 -15.12
C ASP A 70 -34.96 -6.38 -14.04
N GLY A 71 -34.84 -5.94 -12.78
CA GLY A 71 -34.58 -6.84 -11.65
C GLY A 71 -33.16 -7.40 -11.52
N GLU A 72 -32.18 -6.93 -12.30
CA GLU A 72 -30.80 -7.43 -12.18
C GLU A 72 -30.15 -7.08 -10.83
N PRO A 73 -29.56 -8.07 -10.12
CA PRO A 73 -28.97 -7.89 -8.81
C PRO A 73 -27.60 -7.18 -8.84
N TRP A 74 -27.19 -6.74 -7.65
CA TRP A 74 -25.98 -6.01 -7.29
C TRP A 74 -24.62 -6.54 -7.75
N SER A 75 -24.56 -7.78 -8.24
CA SER A 75 -23.31 -8.42 -8.69
C SER A 75 -22.52 -7.55 -9.67
N ASN A 76 -23.19 -6.70 -10.45
CA ASN A 76 -22.57 -5.96 -11.54
C ASN A 76 -21.72 -4.76 -11.07
N ILE A 77 -22.07 -4.05 -9.98
CA ILE A 77 -21.26 -2.89 -9.50
C ILE A 77 -19.99 -3.38 -8.77
N ASN A 78 -20.11 -4.40 -7.92
CA ASN A 78 -18.94 -4.98 -7.26
C ASN A 78 -18.01 -5.62 -8.29
N TYR A 79 -18.57 -6.39 -9.24
CA TYR A 79 -17.78 -6.96 -10.33
C TYR A 79 -17.12 -5.88 -11.21
N PHE A 80 -17.80 -4.77 -11.48
CA PHE A 80 -17.21 -3.61 -12.15
C PHE A 80 -16.05 -3.02 -11.33
N ALA A 81 -16.26 -2.76 -10.04
CA ALA A 81 -15.24 -2.17 -9.17
C ALA A 81 -14.01 -3.07 -9.01
N THR A 82 -14.20 -4.38 -8.87
CA THR A 82 -13.11 -5.36 -8.86
C THR A 82 -12.33 -5.36 -10.17
N GLN A 83 -13.00 -5.27 -11.33
CA GLN A 83 -12.30 -5.13 -12.61
C GLN A 83 -11.47 -3.85 -12.71
N VAL A 84 -12.00 -2.73 -12.18
CA VAL A 84 -11.24 -1.47 -12.12
C VAL A 84 -10.01 -1.62 -11.24
N LEU A 85 -10.13 -2.26 -10.07
CA LEU A 85 -9.00 -2.54 -9.17
C LEU A 85 -7.94 -3.43 -9.82
N LEU A 86 -8.35 -4.54 -10.43
CA LEU A 86 -7.45 -5.45 -11.15
C LEU A 86 -6.70 -4.73 -12.28
N ALA A 87 -7.40 -3.88 -13.03
CA ALA A 87 -6.80 -3.11 -14.12
C ALA A 87 -5.96 -1.91 -13.62
N TYR A 88 -6.12 -1.46 -12.37
CA TYR A 88 -5.37 -0.32 -11.83
C TYR A 88 -4.16 -0.76 -10.99
N GLN A 89 -4.33 -1.69 -10.05
CA GLN A 89 -3.31 -2.16 -9.12
C GLN A 89 -3.15 -3.69 -9.23
N PRO A 90 -2.74 -4.21 -10.40
CA PRO A 90 -2.64 -5.65 -10.60
C PRO A 90 -1.73 -6.33 -9.57
N ILE A 91 -0.64 -5.68 -9.15
CA ILE A 91 0.35 -6.24 -8.21
C ILE A 91 -0.22 -6.56 -6.82
N GLU A 92 -1.28 -5.85 -6.39
CA GLU A 92 -1.93 -6.12 -5.10
C GLU A 92 -2.78 -7.41 -5.13
N TYR A 93 -3.14 -7.89 -6.33
CA TYR A 93 -4.05 -9.03 -6.50
C TYR A 93 -3.41 -10.20 -7.26
N VAL A 94 -2.37 -9.93 -8.07
CA VAL A 94 -1.64 -10.88 -8.91
C VAL A 94 -0.16 -10.48 -8.91
N SER A 95 0.65 -11.21 -8.14
CA SER A 95 2.09 -10.98 -8.04
C SER A 95 2.78 -11.01 -9.41
N GLY A 96 3.73 -10.10 -9.63
CA GLY A 96 4.53 -10.03 -10.86
C GLY A 96 3.82 -9.43 -12.08
N VAL A 97 2.57 -8.95 -11.96
CA VAL A 97 1.88 -8.25 -13.06
C VAL A 97 1.98 -6.74 -12.88
N ALA A 98 2.66 -6.07 -13.81
CA ALA A 98 2.76 -4.61 -13.85
C ALA A 98 1.49 -3.94 -14.39
N GLN A 99 1.24 -2.69 -13.99
CA GLN A 99 0.07 -1.90 -14.43
C GLN A 99 -0.04 -1.75 -15.96
N GLN A 100 1.07 -1.72 -16.68
CA GLN A 100 1.09 -1.64 -18.15
C GLN A 100 0.53 -2.91 -18.81
N ARG A 101 0.50 -4.04 -18.10
CA ARG A 101 -0.05 -5.33 -18.52
C ARG A 101 -1.39 -5.66 -17.85
N SER A 102 -1.91 -4.75 -17.03
CA SER A 102 -3.12 -5.00 -16.24
C SER A 102 -4.37 -5.25 -17.08
N THR A 103 -4.39 -4.80 -18.34
CA THR A 103 -5.49 -5.10 -19.28
C THR A 103 -5.63 -6.59 -19.52
N ALA A 104 -4.54 -7.37 -19.48
CA ALA A 104 -4.58 -8.83 -19.63
C ALA A 104 -5.32 -9.53 -18.47
N LEU A 105 -5.45 -8.87 -17.31
CA LEU A 105 -6.26 -9.38 -16.19
C LEU A 105 -7.76 -9.25 -16.46
N LEU A 106 -8.14 -8.37 -17.39
CA LEU A 106 -9.50 -8.30 -17.89
C LEU A 106 -9.70 -9.40 -18.93
N LYS A 107 -10.81 -10.15 -18.78
CA LYS A 107 -11.12 -11.28 -19.66
C LYS A 107 -12.43 -11.10 -20.41
N ILE A 108 -12.49 -11.62 -21.63
CA ILE A 108 -13.70 -11.87 -22.41
C ILE A 108 -13.71 -13.36 -22.75
N ASN A 109 -14.81 -14.07 -22.45
CA ASN A 109 -14.91 -15.53 -22.63
C ASN A 109 -13.74 -16.34 -22.03
N GLY A 110 -13.17 -15.85 -20.93
CA GLY A 110 -12.01 -16.46 -20.27
C GLY A 110 -10.64 -16.11 -20.90
N GLN A 111 -10.61 -15.47 -22.07
CA GLN A 111 -9.38 -15.03 -22.76
C GLN A 111 -8.95 -13.63 -22.29
N PRO A 112 -7.64 -13.40 -22.08
CA PRO A 112 -7.11 -12.10 -21.65
C PRO A 112 -7.22 -11.03 -22.74
N LEU A 113 -7.33 -9.75 -22.33
CA LEU A 113 -7.30 -8.60 -23.23
C LEU A 113 -5.87 -8.07 -23.41
N ASP A 114 -5.10 -8.79 -24.22
CA ASP A 114 -3.76 -8.37 -24.62
C ASP A 114 -3.81 -7.25 -25.69
N PRO A 115 -2.88 -6.28 -25.63
CA PRO A 115 -2.79 -5.25 -26.66
C PRO A 115 -2.31 -5.83 -27.99
N SER A 116 -3.05 -5.55 -29.07
CA SER A 116 -2.66 -5.92 -30.44
C SER A 116 -1.64 -4.97 -31.05
N PHE A 117 -1.46 -3.80 -30.45
CA PHE A 117 -0.46 -2.80 -30.81
C PHE A 117 -0.05 -2.02 -29.58
N ASN A 118 1.24 -1.72 -29.47
CA ASN A 118 1.79 -0.87 -28.42
C ASN A 118 2.87 0.06 -28.97
N LEU A 119 2.74 1.35 -28.70
CA LEU A 119 3.73 2.37 -29.04
C LEU A 119 3.89 3.34 -27.89
N THR A 120 5.12 3.51 -27.43
CA THR A 120 5.50 4.59 -26.53
C THR A 120 6.43 5.53 -27.27
N LEU A 121 6.09 6.83 -27.33
CA LEU A 121 6.89 7.83 -28.01
C LEU A 121 6.69 9.21 -27.35
N SER A 122 7.67 10.09 -27.53
CA SER A 122 7.50 11.53 -27.30
C SER A 122 7.82 12.25 -28.60
N THR A 123 6.89 13.08 -29.08
CA THR A 123 7.03 13.81 -30.34
C THR A 123 6.04 14.98 -30.38
N GLY A 124 6.15 15.83 -31.40
CA GLY A 124 5.27 16.99 -31.57
C GLY A 124 3.89 16.63 -32.12
N ASP A 125 2.93 17.54 -31.94
CA ASP A 125 1.51 17.32 -32.26
C ASP A 125 1.25 16.87 -33.71
N LYS A 126 1.95 17.47 -34.68
CA LYS A 126 1.80 17.09 -36.10
C LYS A 126 2.18 15.64 -36.33
N ASN A 127 3.24 15.17 -35.69
CA ASN A 127 3.68 13.78 -35.82
C ASN A 127 2.69 12.85 -35.13
N TRP A 128 2.16 13.23 -33.96
CA TRP A 128 1.13 12.45 -33.29
C TRP A 128 -0.16 12.34 -34.09
N ALA A 129 -0.58 13.40 -34.77
CA ALA A 129 -1.76 13.37 -35.64
C ALA A 129 -1.56 12.38 -36.81
N GLU A 130 -0.39 12.42 -37.47
CA GLU A 130 -0.04 11.45 -38.52
C GLU A 130 0.08 10.01 -37.98
N ILE A 131 0.62 9.82 -36.77
CA ILE A 131 0.67 8.51 -36.13
C ILE A 131 -0.75 7.99 -35.89
N PHE A 132 -1.65 8.78 -35.29
CA PHE A 132 -3.03 8.38 -35.03
C PHE A 132 -3.79 8.04 -36.33
N LYS A 133 -3.54 8.82 -37.37
CA LYS A 133 -4.07 8.58 -38.71
C LYS A 133 -3.53 7.28 -39.32
N SER A 134 -2.24 7.01 -39.16
CA SER A 134 -1.60 5.77 -39.64
C SER A 134 -2.05 4.53 -38.85
N ILE A 135 -2.31 4.67 -37.55
CA ILE A 135 -2.93 3.63 -36.72
C ILE A 135 -4.32 3.33 -37.28
N ASN A 136 -5.06 4.35 -37.73
CA ASN A 136 -6.39 4.22 -38.31
C ASN A 136 -7.31 3.32 -37.45
N LEU A 137 -7.57 3.77 -36.22
CA LEU A 137 -8.48 3.10 -35.29
C LEU A 137 -9.82 2.84 -36.02
N GLN A 138 -10.33 1.61 -35.98
CA GLN A 138 -11.51 1.25 -36.77
C GLN A 138 -12.81 1.75 -36.11
N SER A 139 -13.79 2.18 -36.92
CA SER A 139 -15.16 2.48 -36.50
C SER A 139 -16.00 1.20 -36.42
N GLU A 140 -17.15 1.28 -35.75
CA GLU A 140 -18.09 0.16 -35.55
C GLU A 140 -18.54 -0.53 -36.86
N ASP A 141 -18.41 0.09 -38.03
CA ASP A 141 -18.75 -0.49 -39.33
C ASP A 141 -17.55 -0.95 -40.19
N GLY A 142 -16.38 -1.16 -39.57
CA GLY A 142 -15.21 -1.86 -40.13
C GLY A 142 -15.06 -3.34 -39.73
N THR A 143 -16.14 -3.96 -39.24
CA THR A 143 -16.38 -5.37 -38.81
C THR A 143 -15.93 -5.83 -37.42
N GLU A 144 -15.05 -5.11 -36.70
CA GLU A 144 -14.72 -5.39 -35.29
C GLU A 144 -14.48 -4.08 -34.52
N LYS A 145 -14.94 -3.99 -33.26
CA LYS A 145 -14.70 -2.82 -32.39
C LYS A 145 -13.28 -2.85 -31.82
N GLU A 146 -12.62 -1.69 -31.87
CA GLU A 146 -11.29 -1.48 -31.30
C GLU A 146 -11.35 -0.36 -30.26
N GLY A 147 -10.60 -0.51 -29.17
CA GLY A 147 -10.42 0.56 -28.20
C GLY A 147 -8.95 0.89 -28.02
N MET A 148 -8.64 2.18 -27.94
CA MET A 148 -7.30 2.67 -27.71
C MET A 148 -7.19 3.17 -26.26
N ILE A 149 -6.26 2.64 -25.49
CA ILE A 149 -5.88 3.22 -24.20
C ILE A 149 -4.69 4.13 -24.44
N VAL A 150 -4.83 5.39 -24.06
CA VAL A 150 -3.76 6.38 -24.17
C VAL A 150 -3.37 6.82 -22.77
N SER A 151 -2.09 6.66 -22.42
CA SER A 151 -1.56 7.08 -21.14
C SER A 151 -0.36 7.99 -21.31
N SER A 152 -0.17 8.86 -20.32
CA SER A 152 1.02 9.69 -20.18
C SER A 152 1.61 9.54 -18.78
N ALA A 153 2.50 10.43 -18.36
CA ALA A 153 3.24 10.31 -17.10
C ALA A 153 2.35 10.32 -15.85
N ASN A 154 1.15 10.91 -15.92
CA ASN A 154 0.29 11.19 -14.76
C ASN A 154 -1.17 10.72 -14.92
N HIS A 155 -1.60 10.32 -16.12
CA HIS A 155 -3.01 10.06 -16.40
C HIS A 155 -3.21 9.05 -17.52
N SER A 156 -4.39 8.46 -17.59
CA SER A 156 -4.79 7.49 -18.62
C SER A 156 -6.24 7.69 -19.01
N ILE A 157 -6.50 7.61 -20.31
CA ILE A 157 -7.81 7.80 -20.92
C ILE A 157 -8.04 6.70 -21.96
N ALA A 158 -9.27 6.63 -22.47
CA ALA A 158 -9.62 5.75 -23.56
C ALA A 158 -10.17 6.52 -24.76
N ILE A 159 -9.87 6.04 -25.96
CA ILE A 159 -10.31 6.59 -27.24
C ILE A 159 -10.94 5.47 -28.04
N THR A 160 -12.10 5.75 -28.61
CA THR A 160 -12.87 4.85 -29.49
C THR A 160 -13.28 5.64 -30.73
N ARG A 161 -13.74 4.94 -31.77
CA ARG A 161 -14.21 5.58 -32.99
C ARG A 161 -15.69 5.30 -33.21
N GLU A 162 -16.43 6.36 -33.46
CA GLU A 162 -17.87 6.35 -33.72
C GLU A 162 -18.15 5.96 -35.18
N LYS A 163 -19.41 5.62 -35.48
CA LYS A 163 -19.88 5.25 -36.84
C LYS A 163 -19.68 6.35 -37.87
N ASP A 164 -19.74 7.61 -37.46
CA ASP A 164 -19.51 8.76 -38.34
C ASP A 164 -18.01 9.05 -38.57
N GLY A 165 -17.13 8.18 -38.04
CA GLY A 165 -15.68 8.28 -38.15
C GLY A 165 -15.05 9.20 -37.11
N SER A 166 -15.83 9.87 -36.26
CA SER A 166 -15.33 10.75 -35.20
C SER A 166 -14.72 9.96 -34.04
N TYR A 167 -13.84 10.60 -33.27
CA TYR A 167 -13.20 10.04 -32.09
C TYR A 167 -13.99 10.39 -30.85
N LYS A 168 -14.40 9.37 -30.07
CA LYS A 168 -14.96 9.53 -28.74
C LYS A 168 -13.89 9.25 -27.69
N ILE A 169 -13.58 10.27 -26.89
CA ILE A 169 -12.63 10.20 -25.78
C ILE A 169 -13.42 10.01 -24.49
N TYR A 170 -13.07 8.99 -23.72
CA TYR A 170 -13.45 8.83 -22.32
C TYR A 170 -12.29 9.25 -21.42
N ASP A 171 -12.52 10.30 -20.64
CA ASP A 171 -11.61 10.74 -19.59
C ASP A 171 -12.36 10.74 -18.24
N PRO A 172 -11.91 9.97 -17.23
CA PRO A 172 -12.49 9.99 -15.88
C PRO A 172 -12.53 11.38 -15.21
N ASN A 173 -11.75 12.34 -15.69
CA ASN A 173 -11.71 13.72 -15.20
C ASN A 173 -12.63 14.66 -15.99
N TYR A 174 -13.23 14.23 -17.10
CA TYR A 174 -14.27 15.01 -17.75
C TYR A 174 -15.54 15.04 -16.90
N PHE A 175 -16.15 16.21 -16.81
CA PHE A 175 -17.38 16.42 -16.06
C PHE A 175 -18.53 15.48 -16.47
N PHE A 176 -18.65 15.21 -17.76
CA PHE A 176 -19.64 14.30 -18.36
C PHE A 176 -19.02 12.98 -18.84
N GLY A 177 -17.76 12.69 -18.49
CA GLY A 177 -17.04 11.48 -18.89
C GLY A 177 -16.56 11.43 -20.35
N PHE A 178 -17.28 12.04 -21.30
CA PHE A 178 -16.96 11.90 -22.73
C PHE A 178 -16.88 13.23 -23.49
N LYS A 179 -16.03 13.26 -24.52
CA LYS A 179 -16.01 14.29 -25.56
C LYS A 179 -15.81 13.65 -26.94
N VAL A 180 -16.32 14.29 -27.98
CA VAL A 180 -16.25 13.79 -29.36
C VAL A 180 -15.51 14.79 -30.25
N PHE A 181 -14.61 14.30 -31.08
CA PHE A 181 -13.72 15.09 -31.94
C PHE A 181 -13.72 14.56 -33.37
N LYS A 182 -13.69 15.46 -34.36
CA LYS A 182 -13.87 15.07 -35.77
C LYS A 182 -12.63 14.47 -36.44
N ASN A 183 -11.43 14.80 -35.97
CA ASN A 183 -10.18 14.42 -36.62
C ASN A 183 -9.03 14.31 -35.61
N GLU A 184 -7.92 13.78 -36.09
CA GLU A 184 -6.70 13.53 -35.34
C GLU A 184 -6.13 14.81 -34.75
N GLU A 185 -6.10 15.93 -35.49
CA GLU A 185 -5.56 17.19 -34.97
C GLU A 185 -6.35 17.72 -33.78
N ALA A 186 -7.68 17.59 -33.79
CA ALA A 186 -8.53 18.00 -32.68
C ALA A 186 -8.34 17.10 -31.46
N VAL A 187 -8.21 15.78 -31.67
CA VAL A 187 -7.88 14.83 -30.60
C VAL A 187 -6.52 15.16 -29.98
N ILE A 188 -5.47 15.29 -30.80
CA ILE A 188 -4.11 15.56 -30.30
C ILE A 188 -4.04 16.88 -29.54
N ARG A 189 -4.74 17.92 -30.02
CA ARG A 189 -4.84 19.18 -29.29
C ARG A 189 -5.49 19.01 -27.91
N GLU A 190 -6.59 18.27 -27.84
CA GLU A 190 -7.24 17.98 -26.57
C GLU A 190 -6.31 17.21 -25.62
N LEU A 191 -5.61 16.20 -26.15
CA LEU A 191 -4.66 15.40 -25.36
C LEU A 191 -3.53 16.27 -24.81
N HIS A 192 -2.94 17.13 -25.66
CA HIS A 192 -1.82 17.98 -25.29
C HIS A 192 -2.22 18.96 -24.18
N TYR A 193 -3.27 19.74 -24.40
CA TYR A 193 -3.53 20.91 -23.57
C TYR A 193 -4.47 20.65 -22.40
N ASN A 194 -5.45 19.78 -22.56
CA ASN A 194 -6.56 19.64 -21.61
C ASN A 194 -6.53 18.33 -20.82
N VAL A 195 -6.04 17.24 -21.42
CA VAL A 195 -6.01 15.91 -20.76
C VAL A 195 -4.69 15.68 -20.04
N PHE A 196 -3.56 15.92 -20.71
CA PHE A 196 -2.23 15.67 -20.16
C PHE A 196 -1.46 16.94 -19.78
N GLU A 197 -2.00 18.13 -20.09
CA GLU A 197 -1.47 19.43 -19.66
C GLU A 197 0.03 19.63 -20.00
N TYR A 198 0.43 19.25 -21.21
CA TYR A 198 1.76 19.50 -21.73
C TYR A 198 1.99 20.99 -22.02
N ARG A 199 3.25 21.41 -21.92
CA ARG A 199 3.63 22.80 -22.18
C ARG A 199 3.35 23.18 -23.64
N PRO A 200 2.77 24.37 -23.90
CA PRO A 200 2.56 24.83 -25.26
C PRO A 200 3.84 24.77 -26.10
N PHE A 201 3.70 24.24 -27.32
CA PHE A 201 4.79 24.08 -28.30
C PHE A 201 5.89 23.07 -27.88
N GLY A 202 5.69 22.31 -26.80
CA GLY A 202 6.56 21.21 -26.40
C GLY A 202 6.24 19.89 -27.11
N ASN A 203 7.05 18.88 -26.85
CA ASN A 203 6.70 17.50 -27.20
C ASN A 203 5.63 16.97 -26.25
N MET A 204 4.78 16.08 -26.75
CA MET A 204 3.83 15.31 -25.97
C MET A 204 4.28 13.85 -25.94
N GLY A 205 4.35 13.28 -24.73
CA GLY A 205 4.68 11.88 -24.52
C GLY A 205 3.43 11.04 -24.35
N LEU A 206 3.20 10.08 -25.25
CA LEU A 206 2.07 9.16 -25.16
C LEU A 206 2.56 7.71 -25.22
N ASN A 207 1.92 6.87 -24.42
CA ASN A 207 1.91 5.43 -24.56
C ASN A 207 0.52 5.02 -25.07
N VAL A 208 0.47 4.41 -26.25
CA VAL A 208 -0.72 4.06 -27.00
C VAL A 208 -0.82 2.54 -27.09
N ARG A 209 -1.91 1.99 -26.56
CA ARG A 209 -2.22 0.55 -26.63
C ARG A 209 -3.56 0.35 -27.34
N ILE A 210 -3.59 -0.48 -28.38
CA ILE A 210 -4.84 -0.86 -29.05
C ILE A 210 -5.27 -2.22 -28.53
N ILE A 211 -6.50 -2.30 -28.05
CA ILE A 211 -7.14 -3.51 -27.56
C ILE A 211 -8.21 -3.91 -28.57
N ARG A 212 -8.25 -5.20 -28.90
CA ARG A 212 -9.23 -5.82 -29.79
C ARG A 212 -9.94 -6.95 -29.05
N HIS A 213 -11.05 -7.43 -29.61
CA HIS A 213 -11.67 -8.65 -29.11
C HIS A 213 -10.65 -9.81 -29.20
N PRO A 214 -10.46 -10.64 -28.15
CA PRO A 214 -9.43 -11.69 -28.16
C PRO A 214 -9.71 -12.79 -29.19
N GLU A 215 -10.98 -12.95 -29.58
CA GLU A 215 -11.43 -13.88 -30.62
C GLU A 215 -11.55 -13.21 -32.00
N ALA A 216 -10.99 -12.00 -32.17
CA ALA A 216 -10.94 -11.32 -33.46
C ALA A 216 -10.31 -12.22 -34.53
N VAL A 217 -11.06 -12.47 -35.60
CA VAL A 217 -10.68 -13.47 -36.63
C VAL A 217 -9.83 -12.83 -37.73
N GLN A 218 -9.97 -11.51 -37.92
CA GLN A 218 -9.32 -10.81 -39.02
C GLN A 218 -7.92 -10.28 -38.63
N PRO A 219 -6.86 -10.58 -39.40
CA PRO A 219 -5.56 -9.95 -39.23
C PRO A 219 -5.65 -8.43 -39.41
N ARG A 220 -5.11 -7.67 -38.46
CA ARG A 220 -5.09 -6.20 -38.49
C ARG A 220 -3.65 -5.70 -38.68
N ALA A 221 -3.39 -4.99 -39.77
CA ALA A 221 -2.07 -4.45 -40.08
C ALA A 221 -1.88 -3.05 -39.47
N PHE A 222 -1.17 -2.96 -38.35
CA PHE A 222 -0.77 -1.68 -37.76
C PHE A 222 0.50 -1.13 -38.43
N PRO A 223 0.78 0.18 -38.33
CA PRO A 223 2.11 0.69 -38.67
C PRO A 223 3.17 -0.03 -37.83
N GLY A 224 4.32 -0.37 -38.42
CA GLY A 224 5.42 -0.99 -37.69
C GLY A 224 5.96 -0.05 -36.62
N ALA A 225 5.99 -0.47 -35.36
CA ALA A 225 6.51 0.37 -34.27
C ALA A 225 7.99 0.76 -34.52
N ALA A 226 8.77 -0.15 -35.10
CA ALA A 226 10.13 0.11 -35.58
C ALA A 226 10.18 1.28 -36.59
N ASP A 227 9.29 1.27 -37.59
CA ASP A 227 9.22 2.33 -38.61
C ASP A 227 8.82 3.68 -37.98
N LEU A 228 7.90 3.66 -37.02
CA LEU A 228 7.51 4.87 -36.29
C LEU A 228 8.67 5.43 -35.47
N TYR A 229 9.50 4.59 -34.84
CA TYR A 229 10.74 5.04 -34.21
C TYR A 229 11.73 5.60 -35.23
N GLU A 230 11.88 4.97 -36.39
CA GLU A 230 12.75 5.48 -37.46
C GLU A 230 12.34 6.88 -37.96
N ILE A 231 11.03 7.12 -38.12
CA ILE A 231 10.53 8.37 -38.66
C ILE A 231 10.46 9.47 -37.60
N TYR A 232 9.96 9.16 -36.41
CA TYR A 232 9.50 10.17 -35.45
C TYR A 232 10.34 10.29 -34.18
N TYR A 233 11.18 9.31 -33.83
CA TYR A 233 12.09 9.43 -32.67
C TYR A 233 13.37 10.17 -33.05
N LYS A 234 13.60 11.31 -32.40
CA LYS A 234 14.65 12.29 -32.68
C LYS A 234 15.36 12.73 -31.38
N PRO A 235 16.60 13.22 -31.45
CA PRO A 235 17.37 13.56 -30.24
C PRO A 235 16.70 14.61 -29.34
N ASP A 236 15.96 15.54 -29.94
CA ASP A 236 15.26 16.65 -29.28
C ASP A 236 13.92 16.25 -28.66
N ASN A 237 13.41 15.05 -28.94
CA ASN A 237 12.08 14.62 -28.49
C ASN A 237 12.06 13.37 -27.60
N ARG A 238 13.21 12.88 -27.11
CA ARG A 238 13.27 11.75 -26.15
C ARG A 238 12.36 11.95 -24.93
N LYS A 239 12.26 13.19 -24.45
CA LYS A 239 11.55 13.56 -23.22
C LYS A 239 10.45 14.58 -23.51
N ALA A 240 9.37 14.49 -22.73
CA ALA A 240 8.30 15.47 -22.68
C ALA A 240 7.97 15.82 -21.22
N TYR A 241 7.48 17.03 -20.97
CA TYR A 241 7.17 17.53 -19.62
C TYR A 241 5.76 18.08 -19.57
N SER A 242 4.92 17.49 -18.71
CA SER A 242 3.57 17.99 -18.41
C SER A 242 3.53 18.74 -17.09
N GLY A 243 2.54 19.61 -16.93
CA GLY A 243 2.33 20.42 -15.72
C GLY A 243 3.22 21.67 -15.61
N PHE A 244 3.01 22.40 -14.52
CA PHE A 244 3.77 23.63 -14.21
C PHE A 244 5.25 23.34 -13.91
N PRO A 245 6.18 24.28 -14.17
CA PRO A 245 7.62 24.07 -14.00
C PRO A 245 8.06 23.57 -12.62
N THR A 246 7.29 23.89 -11.57
CA THR A 246 7.56 23.48 -10.19
C THR A 246 7.04 22.07 -9.84
N TYR A 247 6.16 21.49 -10.67
CA TYR A 247 5.50 20.20 -10.45
C TYR A 247 5.41 19.38 -11.75
N SER A 248 6.44 19.46 -12.60
CA SER A 248 6.34 18.84 -13.92
C SER A 248 6.53 17.33 -13.87
N SER A 249 5.59 16.58 -14.45
CA SER A 249 5.77 15.15 -14.67
C SER A 249 6.61 14.93 -15.92
N LYS A 250 7.59 14.03 -15.85
CA LYS A 250 8.50 13.73 -16.96
C LYS A 250 8.06 12.44 -17.65
N PHE A 251 7.87 12.52 -18.96
CA PHE A 251 7.76 11.36 -19.84
C PHE A 251 9.13 11.11 -20.51
N ASP A 252 9.62 9.88 -20.48
CA ASP A 252 10.85 9.45 -21.15
C ASP A 252 10.56 8.23 -22.01
N THR A 253 10.75 8.36 -23.32
CA THR A 253 10.39 7.31 -24.29
C THR A 253 11.08 5.99 -23.99
N MET A 254 12.39 6.03 -23.66
CA MET A 254 13.15 4.81 -23.38
C MET A 254 12.67 4.14 -22.09
N ALA A 255 12.53 4.92 -21.00
CA ALA A 255 12.10 4.38 -19.71
C ALA A 255 10.73 3.68 -19.81
N LEU A 256 9.78 4.27 -20.53
CA LEU A 256 8.47 3.66 -20.73
C LEU A 256 8.49 2.48 -21.72
N ALA A 257 9.33 2.53 -22.76
CA ALA A 257 9.50 1.42 -23.69
C ALA A 257 10.03 0.16 -22.98
N LEU A 258 10.96 0.30 -22.03
CA LEU A 258 11.46 -0.80 -21.20
C LEU A 258 10.33 -1.51 -20.44
N ARG A 259 9.25 -0.80 -20.10
CA ARG A 259 8.11 -1.32 -19.34
C ARG A 259 7.00 -1.91 -20.19
N ALA A 260 6.88 -1.48 -21.45
CA ALA A 260 5.66 -1.68 -22.23
C ALA A 260 5.89 -2.26 -23.63
N VAL A 261 7.04 -2.03 -24.26
CA VAL A 261 7.29 -2.42 -25.66
C VAL A 261 7.96 -3.78 -25.71
N HIS A 262 7.18 -4.83 -25.97
CA HIS A 262 7.65 -6.21 -26.07
C HIS A 262 8.02 -6.66 -27.50
N ASP A 263 7.99 -5.74 -28.47
CA ASP A 263 8.49 -6.01 -29.84
C ASP A 263 10.02 -5.88 -29.86
N GLU A 264 10.73 -7.02 -30.02
CA GLU A 264 12.20 -7.09 -30.03
C GLU A 264 12.82 -6.21 -31.12
N ILE A 265 12.18 -6.10 -32.29
CA ILE A 265 12.68 -5.34 -33.44
C ILE A 265 12.51 -3.85 -33.16
N ALA A 266 11.31 -3.44 -32.74
CA ALA A 266 11.02 -2.04 -32.44
C ALA A 266 11.90 -1.51 -31.30
N PHE A 267 12.07 -2.30 -30.24
CA PHE A 267 12.96 -1.92 -29.14
C PHE A 267 14.42 -1.83 -29.60
N GLY A 268 14.88 -2.75 -30.46
CA GLY A 268 16.22 -2.70 -31.04
C GLY A 268 16.49 -1.40 -31.81
N VAL A 269 15.55 -0.97 -32.65
CA VAL A 269 15.62 0.33 -33.36
C VAL A 269 15.69 1.50 -32.38
N LEU A 270 14.83 1.51 -31.35
CA LEU A 270 14.84 2.56 -30.34
C LEU A 270 16.17 2.63 -29.58
N LEU A 271 16.74 1.47 -29.24
CA LEU A 271 18.03 1.35 -28.56
C LEU A 271 19.17 1.91 -29.42
N GLU A 272 19.28 1.46 -30.67
CA GLU A 272 20.32 1.93 -31.59
C GLU A 272 20.22 3.44 -31.86
N LYS A 273 19.00 3.95 -32.05
CA LYS A 273 18.80 5.39 -32.19
C LYS A 273 19.24 6.14 -30.94
N THR A 274 18.86 5.68 -29.75
CA THR A 274 19.23 6.32 -28.50
C THR A 274 20.76 6.34 -28.29
N LYS A 275 21.45 5.24 -28.60
CA LYS A 275 22.92 5.16 -28.56
C LYS A 275 23.58 6.11 -29.57
N SER A 276 23.08 6.13 -30.80
CA SER A 276 23.60 7.00 -31.87
C SER A 276 23.51 8.49 -31.54
N GLN A 277 22.59 8.87 -30.65
CA GLN A 277 22.37 10.25 -30.21
C GLN A 277 23.29 10.65 -29.04
N GLN A 278 23.86 9.69 -28.32
CA GLN A 278 24.73 9.93 -27.16
C GLN A 278 26.23 10.03 -27.51
N LYS A 279 26.59 10.11 -28.81
CA LYS A 279 27.95 10.04 -29.39
C LYS A 279 29.09 10.86 -28.74
N ASN A 280 28.84 11.75 -27.78
CA ASN A 280 29.85 12.54 -27.06
C ASN A 280 29.99 12.22 -25.56
N LYS A 281 29.26 11.22 -25.04
CA LYS A 281 29.50 10.63 -23.72
C LYS A 281 29.57 9.13 -23.93
N GLU A 282 30.63 8.49 -23.45
CA GLU A 282 30.66 7.03 -23.36
C GLU A 282 29.32 6.59 -22.78
N PHE A 283 28.65 5.68 -23.47
CA PHE A 283 27.38 5.13 -23.03
C PHE A 283 27.62 4.49 -21.67
N GLN A 284 27.18 5.17 -20.60
CA GLN A 284 27.62 4.82 -19.26
C GLN A 284 27.00 3.49 -18.89
N GLN A 285 27.83 2.53 -18.47
CA GLN A 285 27.38 1.21 -18.02
C GLN A 285 26.30 1.32 -16.93
N GLU A 286 26.32 2.39 -16.13
CA GLU A 286 25.28 2.71 -15.15
C GLU A 286 23.89 2.96 -15.78
N GLU A 287 23.80 3.64 -16.94
CA GLU A 287 22.50 3.84 -17.62
C GLU A 287 21.97 2.51 -18.17
N LEU A 288 22.86 1.67 -18.72
CA LEU A 288 22.53 0.31 -19.17
C LEU A 288 22.05 -0.58 -18.03
N GLU A 289 22.74 -0.57 -16.89
CA GLU A 289 22.36 -1.32 -15.71
C GLU A 289 20.95 -0.96 -15.27
N ASN A 290 20.66 0.34 -15.15
CA ASN A 290 19.33 0.82 -14.79
C ASN A 290 18.27 0.35 -15.79
N TRP A 291 18.57 0.34 -17.09
CA TRP A 291 17.65 -0.17 -18.11
C TRP A 291 17.45 -1.69 -18.03
N ILE A 292 18.49 -2.46 -17.69
CA ILE A 292 18.41 -3.90 -17.48
C ILE A 292 17.52 -4.20 -16.28
N VAL A 293 17.72 -3.49 -15.17
CA VAL A 293 16.88 -3.62 -13.98
C VAL A 293 15.44 -3.29 -14.33
N GLU A 294 15.19 -2.18 -15.01
CA GLU A 294 13.84 -1.75 -15.37
C GLU A 294 13.16 -2.73 -16.34
N ALA A 295 13.83 -3.17 -17.41
CA ALA A 295 13.29 -4.21 -18.30
C ALA A 295 13.03 -5.52 -17.54
N GLY A 296 13.95 -5.89 -16.65
CA GLY A 296 13.85 -7.06 -15.79
C GLY A 296 12.60 -7.02 -14.90
N GLN A 297 12.44 -5.95 -14.11
CA GLN A 297 11.33 -5.76 -13.17
C GLN A 297 9.95 -5.75 -13.83
N TYR A 298 9.84 -5.25 -15.06
CA TYR A 298 8.58 -5.20 -15.81
C TYR A 298 8.35 -6.43 -16.71
N ASN A 299 9.15 -7.48 -16.55
CA ASN A 299 9.10 -8.71 -17.34
C ASN A 299 9.20 -8.47 -18.86
N ASN A 300 9.98 -7.48 -19.31
CA ASN A 300 10.21 -7.20 -20.72
C ASN A 300 11.44 -7.98 -21.22
N VAL A 301 11.27 -9.30 -21.34
CA VAL A 301 12.32 -10.23 -21.77
C VAL A 301 12.93 -9.86 -23.14
N PRO A 302 12.16 -9.42 -24.16
CA PRO A 302 12.73 -8.96 -25.43
C PRO A 302 13.71 -7.78 -25.29
N ALA A 303 13.36 -6.76 -24.50
CA ALA A 303 14.23 -5.63 -24.23
C ALA A 303 15.45 -6.04 -23.41
N LEU A 304 15.22 -6.81 -22.33
CA LEU A 304 16.27 -7.35 -21.47
C LEU A 304 17.33 -8.13 -22.27
N LYS A 305 16.89 -9.01 -23.18
CA LYS A 305 17.77 -9.80 -24.05
C LYS A 305 18.63 -8.93 -24.96
N LYS A 306 18.12 -7.80 -25.46
CA LYS A 306 18.93 -6.85 -26.25
C LYS A 306 19.95 -6.13 -25.37
N LEU A 307 19.53 -5.64 -24.21
CA LEU A 307 20.39 -4.88 -23.30
C LEU A 307 21.54 -5.73 -22.76
N LEU A 308 21.28 -6.99 -22.39
CA LEU A 308 22.30 -7.90 -21.88
C LEU A 308 23.40 -8.20 -22.92
N LYS A 309 23.10 -8.14 -24.23
CA LYS A 309 24.13 -8.28 -25.27
C LYS A 309 25.09 -7.10 -25.32
N GLU A 310 24.63 -5.93 -24.90
CA GLU A 310 25.42 -4.68 -24.89
C GLU A 310 26.15 -4.47 -23.56
N PHE A 311 25.73 -5.17 -22.51
CA PHE A 311 26.22 -4.98 -21.16
C PHE A 311 27.41 -5.89 -20.89
N THR A 312 28.60 -5.29 -20.90
CA THR A 312 29.88 -6.01 -20.81
C THR A 312 30.38 -6.18 -19.38
N VAL A 313 29.62 -5.70 -18.40
CA VAL A 313 29.98 -5.78 -16.98
C VAL A 313 30.06 -7.23 -16.53
N THR A 314 31.11 -7.53 -15.77
CA THR A 314 31.42 -8.89 -15.31
C THR A 314 31.61 -8.99 -13.80
N ASP A 315 31.57 -7.87 -13.06
CA ASP A 315 31.73 -7.92 -11.62
C ASP A 315 30.50 -8.52 -10.93
N ALA A 316 30.77 -9.38 -9.94
CA ALA A 316 29.75 -10.14 -9.22
C ALA A 316 28.79 -9.25 -8.43
N GLU A 317 29.25 -8.09 -7.93
CA GLU A 317 28.43 -7.19 -7.10
C GLU A 317 27.30 -6.56 -7.93
N THR A 318 27.63 -6.02 -9.11
CA THR A 318 26.66 -5.42 -10.03
C THR A 318 25.67 -6.47 -10.52
N ILE A 319 26.15 -7.65 -10.92
CA ILE A 319 25.28 -8.75 -11.36
C ILE A 319 24.34 -9.17 -10.21
N ALA A 320 24.86 -9.35 -8.98
CA ALA A 320 24.04 -9.69 -7.82
C ALA A 320 22.98 -8.62 -7.51
N ARG A 321 23.32 -7.34 -7.67
CA ARG A 321 22.38 -6.22 -7.50
C ARG A 321 21.26 -6.25 -8.54
N ILE A 322 21.57 -6.54 -9.80
CA ILE A 322 20.57 -6.70 -10.86
C ILE A 322 19.61 -7.85 -10.51
N PHE A 323 20.15 -9.04 -10.20
CA PHE A 323 19.33 -10.19 -9.83
C PHE A 323 18.43 -9.90 -8.64
N ALA A 324 18.96 -9.28 -7.57
CA ALA A 324 18.17 -8.96 -6.39
C ALA A 324 17.01 -8.01 -6.72
N GLN A 325 17.27 -6.93 -7.47
CA GLN A 325 16.23 -5.96 -7.84
C GLN A 325 15.16 -6.54 -8.76
N VAL A 326 15.54 -7.44 -9.67
CA VAL A 326 14.58 -8.15 -10.51
C VAL A 326 13.78 -9.14 -9.67
N CYS A 327 14.42 -9.92 -8.79
CA CYS A 327 13.73 -10.90 -7.95
C CYS A 327 12.72 -10.26 -7.00
N VAL A 328 13.02 -9.09 -6.42
CA VAL A 328 12.07 -8.34 -5.58
C VAL A 328 10.80 -7.98 -6.34
N ALA A 329 10.88 -7.74 -7.66
CA ALA A 329 9.69 -7.45 -8.47
C ALA A 329 8.88 -8.70 -8.86
N GLY A 330 9.46 -9.90 -8.73
CA GLY A 330 8.75 -11.15 -9.00
C GLY A 330 8.62 -11.69 -10.44
N PRO A 331 9.27 -11.18 -11.51
CA PRO A 331 9.11 -11.70 -12.86
C PRO A 331 9.99 -12.94 -13.12
N VAL A 332 9.35 -14.10 -13.30
CA VAL A 332 10.01 -15.39 -13.52
C VAL A 332 10.81 -15.43 -14.82
N ASP A 333 10.25 -14.95 -15.93
CA ASP A 333 10.92 -15.07 -17.24
C ASP A 333 12.15 -14.17 -17.33
N SER A 334 12.10 -12.97 -16.76
CA SER A 334 13.28 -12.11 -16.61
C SER A 334 14.37 -12.76 -15.75
N PHE A 335 14.01 -13.41 -14.64
CA PHE A 335 14.98 -14.16 -13.84
C PHE A 335 15.65 -15.26 -14.66
N LYS A 336 14.88 -16.06 -15.42
CA LYS A 336 15.40 -17.09 -16.31
C LYS A 336 16.34 -16.53 -17.37
N MET A 337 15.99 -15.40 -18.00
CA MET A 337 16.84 -14.72 -18.97
C MET A 337 18.17 -14.26 -18.36
N LEU A 338 18.14 -13.68 -17.14
CA LEU A 338 19.36 -13.31 -16.42
C LEU A 338 20.21 -14.53 -16.07
N TYR A 339 19.56 -15.60 -15.58
CA TYR A 339 20.21 -16.86 -15.23
C TYR A 339 20.91 -17.48 -16.45
N GLU A 340 20.23 -17.60 -17.58
CA GLU A 340 20.80 -18.13 -18.82
C GLU A 340 22.01 -17.31 -19.30
N HIS A 341 21.94 -15.98 -19.16
CA HIS A 341 22.99 -15.08 -19.60
C HIS A 341 24.24 -15.13 -18.69
N TYR A 342 24.05 -15.28 -17.38
CA TYR A 342 25.14 -15.25 -16.38
C TYR A 342 25.45 -16.61 -15.76
N GLN A 343 24.99 -17.71 -16.37
CA GLN A 343 25.11 -19.06 -15.80
C GLN A 343 26.55 -19.45 -15.43
N ASP A 344 27.53 -18.97 -16.21
CA ASP A 344 28.95 -19.22 -16.03
C ASP A 344 29.57 -18.43 -14.87
N LYS A 345 28.85 -17.45 -14.32
CA LYS A 345 29.30 -16.58 -13.22
C LYS A 345 28.53 -16.80 -11.92
N LEU A 346 27.58 -17.74 -11.90
CA LEU A 346 26.71 -17.98 -10.74
C LEU A 346 27.46 -18.46 -9.49
N GLU A 347 28.60 -19.13 -9.65
CA GLU A 347 29.44 -19.60 -8.53
C GLU A 347 29.93 -18.46 -7.63
N ASP A 348 30.06 -17.25 -8.20
CA ASP A 348 30.52 -16.06 -7.48
C ASP A 348 29.36 -15.22 -6.91
N LEU A 349 28.11 -15.62 -7.17
CA LEU A 349 26.92 -14.84 -6.79
C LEU A 349 26.27 -15.36 -5.49
N PRO A 350 25.66 -14.46 -4.69
CA PRO A 350 24.97 -14.84 -3.47
C PRO A 350 23.56 -15.37 -3.75
N VAL A 351 23.45 -16.56 -4.36
CA VAL A 351 22.18 -17.09 -4.90
C VAL A 351 21.04 -17.15 -3.88
N PHE A 352 21.32 -17.41 -2.60
CA PHE A 352 20.27 -17.39 -1.56
C PHE A 352 19.67 -16.01 -1.30
N LYS A 353 20.43 -14.92 -1.52
CA LYS A 353 19.85 -13.58 -1.44
C LYS A 353 18.79 -13.39 -2.53
N PHE A 354 18.89 -14.11 -3.65
CA PHE A 354 17.87 -14.08 -4.71
C PHE A 354 16.60 -14.81 -4.26
N VAL A 355 16.73 -15.91 -3.52
CA VAL A 355 15.56 -16.59 -2.91
C VAL A 355 14.86 -15.69 -1.90
N GLN A 356 15.61 -15.00 -1.05
CA GLN A 356 15.04 -14.04 -0.09
C GLN A 356 14.36 -12.87 -0.83
N ALA A 357 14.97 -12.36 -1.90
CA ALA A 357 14.36 -11.35 -2.76
C ALA A 357 13.07 -11.86 -3.43
N ALA A 358 13.06 -13.12 -3.89
CA ALA A 358 11.87 -13.74 -4.47
C ALA A 358 10.73 -13.90 -3.46
N ILE A 359 11.04 -14.21 -2.19
CA ILE A 359 10.04 -14.24 -1.12
C ILE A 359 9.39 -12.87 -0.92
N ILE A 360 10.16 -11.78 -0.98
CA ILE A 360 9.64 -10.42 -0.86
C ILE A 360 8.63 -10.10 -1.98
N SER A 361 8.82 -10.67 -3.17
CA SER A 361 7.88 -10.50 -4.29
C SER A 361 6.57 -11.28 -4.13
N GLU A 362 6.50 -12.17 -3.14
CA GLU A 362 5.37 -13.08 -2.90
C GLU A 362 4.98 -13.93 -4.12
N ASN A 363 5.92 -14.15 -5.06
CA ASN A 363 5.72 -15.01 -6.22
C ASN A 363 6.26 -16.43 -5.95
N PRO A 364 5.38 -17.43 -5.72
CA PRO A 364 5.81 -18.79 -5.40
C PRO A 364 6.58 -19.46 -6.54
N GLU A 365 6.23 -19.19 -7.81
CA GLU A 365 6.95 -19.75 -8.95
C GLU A 365 8.39 -19.22 -9.02
N LEU A 366 8.61 -17.94 -8.69
CA LEU A 366 9.97 -17.39 -8.62
C LEU A 366 10.75 -17.97 -7.44
N VAL A 367 10.10 -18.16 -6.28
CA VAL A 367 10.74 -18.82 -5.12
C VAL A 367 11.19 -20.24 -5.50
N LYS A 368 10.34 -20.99 -6.19
CA LYS A 368 10.66 -22.32 -6.70
C LYS A 368 11.87 -22.32 -7.64
N GLU A 369 11.85 -21.45 -8.64
CA GLU A 369 12.94 -21.35 -9.62
C GLU A 369 14.26 -20.96 -8.95
N THR A 370 14.25 -19.94 -8.08
CA THR A 370 15.44 -19.50 -7.34
C THR A 370 15.97 -20.55 -6.36
N LEU A 371 15.09 -21.34 -5.72
CA LEU A 371 15.48 -22.48 -4.89
C LEU A 371 16.16 -23.58 -5.70
N CYS A 372 15.60 -23.96 -6.85
CA CYS A 372 16.22 -24.93 -7.77
C CYS A 372 17.59 -24.45 -8.26
N THR A 373 17.72 -23.15 -8.55
CA THR A 373 19.01 -22.53 -8.88
C THR A 373 19.99 -22.62 -7.72
N ALA A 374 19.58 -22.29 -6.49
CA ALA A 374 20.43 -22.35 -5.30
C ALA A 374 20.92 -23.77 -4.99
N GLU A 375 20.05 -24.75 -5.17
CA GLU A 375 20.34 -26.18 -5.01
C GLU A 375 21.41 -26.66 -6.01
N SER A 376 21.26 -26.30 -7.28
CA SER A 376 22.19 -26.69 -8.36
C SER A 376 23.61 -26.16 -8.13
N HIS A 377 23.74 -25.04 -7.40
CA HIS A 377 25.02 -24.38 -7.11
C HIS A 377 25.58 -24.73 -5.72
N LYS A 378 25.07 -25.79 -5.07
CA LYS A 378 25.47 -26.23 -3.71
C LYS A 378 25.45 -25.06 -2.72
N GLY A 379 24.36 -24.31 -2.80
CA GLY A 379 24.08 -23.03 -2.17
C GLY A 379 24.87 -22.73 -0.91
N CYS A 380 25.78 -21.77 -1.04
CA CYS A 380 26.36 -20.96 0.01
C CYS A 380 26.68 -19.59 -0.57
N SER A 381 26.71 -18.53 0.24
CA SER A 381 27.32 -17.27 -0.20
C SER A 381 28.76 -17.53 -0.66
N HIS A 382 29.35 -16.72 -1.54
CA HIS A 382 30.74 -16.91 -1.98
C HIS A 382 31.70 -17.09 -0.79
N ASP A 383 31.50 -16.31 0.29
CA ASP A 383 32.27 -16.42 1.54
C ASP A 383 32.03 -17.76 2.30
N GLU A 384 30.78 -18.24 2.36
CA GLU A 384 30.44 -19.54 2.95
C GLU A 384 30.92 -20.70 2.05
N TYR A 385 30.86 -20.56 0.73
CA TYR A 385 31.29 -21.55 -0.25
C TYR A 385 32.81 -21.72 -0.21
N LEU A 386 33.57 -20.62 -0.14
CA LEU A 386 35.01 -20.65 0.10
C LEU A 386 35.34 -21.35 1.43
N ALA A 387 34.57 -21.08 2.49
CA ALA A 387 34.70 -21.77 3.78
C ALA A 387 34.23 -23.25 3.77
N LEU A 388 33.61 -23.71 2.67
CA LEU A 388 33.03 -25.05 2.53
C LEU A 388 33.71 -25.91 1.48
N SER A 389 34.62 -25.36 0.69
CA SER A 389 35.39 -26.10 -0.31
C SER A 389 36.02 -27.38 0.27
N ASP A 390 36.50 -27.32 1.53
CA ASP A 390 37.13 -28.42 2.27
C ASP A 390 36.20 -29.25 3.18
N LYS A 391 34.90 -28.94 3.27
CA LYS A 391 33.98 -29.63 4.20
C LYS A 391 33.31 -30.86 3.59
N SER A 392 32.97 -31.80 4.47
CA SER A 392 32.28 -33.05 4.10
C SER A 392 30.90 -32.76 3.49
N SER A 393 30.38 -33.68 2.67
CA SER A 393 29.04 -33.55 2.09
C SER A 393 27.95 -33.37 3.16
N ALA A 394 28.09 -34.01 4.32
CA ALA A 394 27.14 -33.91 5.43
C ALA A 394 27.07 -32.49 6.04
N GLU A 395 28.19 -31.78 6.14
CA GLU A 395 28.21 -30.39 6.65
C GLU A 395 27.58 -29.41 5.66
N LYS A 396 27.77 -29.64 4.35
CA LYS A 396 27.12 -28.85 3.29
C LYS A 396 25.59 -29.00 3.36
N TYR A 397 25.09 -30.22 3.54
CA TYR A 397 23.67 -30.48 3.75
C TYR A 397 23.12 -29.76 4.99
N LYS A 398 23.83 -29.81 6.12
CA LYS A 398 23.40 -29.14 7.35
C LYS A 398 23.25 -27.62 7.18
N ILE A 399 24.16 -26.98 6.47
CA ILE A 399 24.13 -25.53 6.22
C ILE A 399 23.00 -25.16 5.24
N PHE A 400 22.79 -25.98 4.22
CA PHE A 400 21.65 -25.83 3.31
C PHE A 400 20.32 -25.84 4.07
N PHE A 401 20.08 -26.81 4.97
CA PHE A 401 18.85 -26.86 5.75
C PHE A 401 18.70 -25.68 6.72
N ALA A 402 19.78 -25.27 7.41
CA ALA A 402 19.73 -24.08 8.26
C ALA A 402 19.37 -22.82 7.44
N THR A 403 19.80 -22.76 6.18
CA THR A 403 19.45 -21.67 5.27
C THR A 403 17.99 -21.78 4.81
N LEU A 404 17.49 -22.98 4.49
CA LEU A 404 16.07 -23.21 4.19
C LEU A 404 15.16 -22.86 5.36
N GLU A 405 15.55 -23.13 6.61
CA GLU A 405 14.79 -22.72 7.81
C GLU A 405 14.69 -21.20 7.91
N ARG A 406 15.78 -20.47 7.61
CA ARG A 406 15.75 -18.99 7.56
C ARG A 406 14.85 -18.49 6.44
N ILE A 407 14.92 -19.09 5.26
CA ILE A 407 14.08 -18.77 4.09
C ILE A 407 12.60 -19.02 4.42
N LEU A 408 12.28 -20.12 5.09
CA LEU A 408 10.93 -20.42 5.57
C LEU A 408 10.42 -19.33 6.51
N LEU A 409 11.26 -18.90 7.47
CA LEU A 409 10.90 -17.84 8.41
C LEU A 409 10.66 -16.51 7.70
N ASP A 410 11.46 -16.19 6.68
CA ASP A 410 11.25 -15.01 5.83
C ASP A 410 9.90 -15.11 5.08
N ALA A 411 9.55 -16.27 4.51
CA ALA A 411 8.27 -16.48 3.83
C ALA A 411 7.07 -16.35 4.78
N VAL A 412 7.17 -16.90 6.00
CA VAL A 412 6.16 -16.77 7.04
C VAL A 412 5.99 -15.31 7.48
N LYS A 413 7.10 -14.60 7.67
CA LYS A 413 7.09 -13.18 8.03
C LYS A 413 6.43 -12.33 6.95
N GLN A 414 6.53 -12.75 5.68
CA GLN A 414 5.95 -12.02 4.55
C GLN A 414 4.48 -12.34 4.30
N GLY A 415 3.98 -13.49 4.77
CA GLY A 415 2.54 -13.79 4.78
C GLY A 415 2.03 -14.56 3.57
N SER A 416 2.90 -14.90 2.63
CA SER A 416 2.51 -15.70 1.46
C SER A 416 2.48 -17.19 1.79
N VAL A 417 1.26 -17.74 1.94
CA VAL A 417 1.01 -19.19 2.11
C VAL A 417 1.65 -19.99 0.97
N ALA A 418 1.52 -19.51 -0.27
CA ALA A 418 2.07 -20.20 -1.42
C ALA A 418 3.61 -20.27 -1.38
N CYS A 419 4.30 -19.19 -0.97
CA CYS A 419 5.74 -19.21 -0.78
C CYS A 419 6.15 -20.16 0.35
N VAL A 420 5.40 -20.19 1.48
CA VAL A 420 5.63 -21.16 2.57
C VAL A 420 5.51 -22.59 2.05
N GLN A 421 4.48 -22.89 1.26
CA GLN A 421 4.28 -24.21 0.66
C GLN A 421 5.45 -24.59 -0.26
N GLN A 422 5.94 -23.68 -1.11
CA GLN A 422 7.10 -23.94 -1.98
C GLN A 422 8.38 -24.25 -1.20
N VAL A 423 8.64 -23.56 -0.09
CA VAL A 423 9.79 -23.86 0.76
C VAL A 423 9.59 -25.21 1.48
N MET A 424 8.37 -25.50 1.94
CA MET A 424 8.03 -26.78 2.59
C MET A 424 8.10 -27.99 1.64
N GLU A 425 7.81 -27.80 0.35
CA GLU A 425 8.01 -28.82 -0.68
C GLU A 425 9.48 -29.25 -0.75
N LYS A 426 10.43 -28.32 -0.62
CA LYS A 426 11.85 -28.67 -0.56
C LYS A 426 12.19 -29.53 0.66
N PHE A 427 11.69 -29.21 1.85
CA PHE A 427 11.89 -30.09 3.01
C PHE A 427 11.37 -31.52 2.76
N LYS A 428 10.21 -31.65 2.11
CA LYS A 428 9.62 -32.96 1.76
C LYS A 428 10.43 -33.72 0.71
N GLU A 429 10.95 -33.06 -0.32
CA GLU A 429 11.81 -33.66 -1.35
C GLU A 429 13.04 -34.35 -0.72
N TYR A 430 13.58 -33.74 0.33
CA TYR A 430 14.72 -34.26 1.08
C TYR A 430 14.37 -35.22 2.23
N GLN A 431 13.08 -35.50 2.44
CA GLN A 431 12.60 -36.32 3.57
C GLN A 431 13.03 -35.77 4.95
N GLU A 432 13.24 -34.46 5.05
CA GLU A 432 13.58 -33.79 6.30
C GLU A 432 12.33 -33.20 6.95
N GLU A 433 12.19 -33.41 8.26
CA GLU A 433 11.12 -32.81 9.04
C GLU A 433 11.63 -31.60 9.82
N LEU A 434 10.80 -30.56 9.89
CA LEU A 434 11.11 -29.43 10.75
C LEU A 434 11.12 -29.85 12.22
N THR A 435 12.11 -29.36 12.96
CA THR A 435 12.13 -29.48 14.41
C THR A 435 10.96 -28.72 15.03
N ASP A 436 10.50 -29.17 16.20
CA ASP A 436 9.40 -28.52 16.92
C ASP A 436 9.74 -27.07 17.30
N GLU A 437 11.02 -26.78 17.56
CA GLU A 437 11.51 -25.42 17.80
C GLU A 437 11.26 -24.51 16.60
N VAL A 438 11.62 -24.95 15.39
CA VAL A 438 11.42 -24.17 14.16
C VAL A 438 9.93 -23.99 13.86
N LYS A 439 9.12 -25.04 14.05
CA LYS A 439 7.64 -24.96 13.92
C LYS A 439 7.05 -23.89 14.83
N ILE A 440 7.48 -23.86 16.10
CA ILE A 440 7.04 -22.88 17.10
C ILE A 440 7.48 -21.47 16.70
N VAL A 441 8.73 -21.29 16.27
CA VAL A 441 9.25 -19.98 15.83
C VAL A 441 8.46 -19.46 14.63
N CYS A 442 8.18 -20.30 13.65
CA CYS A 442 7.35 -19.94 12.49
C CYS A 442 5.93 -19.54 12.92
N LEU A 443 5.26 -20.35 13.74
CA LEU A 443 3.91 -20.03 14.20
C LEU A 443 3.86 -18.72 14.99
N LYS A 444 4.81 -18.52 15.90
CA LYS A 444 4.93 -17.25 16.65
C LYS A 444 5.09 -16.08 15.70
N LYS A 445 5.92 -16.23 14.66
CA LYS A 445 6.14 -15.17 13.68
C LYS A 445 4.89 -14.85 12.85
N ALA A 446 4.15 -15.86 12.42
CA ALA A 446 2.89 -15.69 11.71
C ALA A 446 1.85 -14.95 12.57
N ILE A 447 1.75 -15.30 13.85
CA ILE A 447 0.86 -14.65 14.82
C ILE A 447 1.27 -13.20 15.06
N GLU A 448 2.57 -12.93 15.26
CA GLU A 448 3.10 -11.56 15.49
C GLU A 448 2.82 -10.61 14.33
N ASN A 449 2.84 -11.11 13.09
CA ASN A 449 2.54 -10.32 11.89
C ASN A 449 1.06 -10.38 11.47
N ASN A 450 0.23 -11.07 12.26
CA ASN A 450 -1.22 -11.17 12.05
C ASN A 450 -1.63 -11.86 10.73
N HIS A 451 -0.84 -12.84 10.29
CA HIS A 451 -1.05 -13.57 9.03
C HIS A 451 -1.95 -14.80 9.25
N ALA A 452 -3.26 -14.59 9.26
CA ALA A 452 -4.25 -15.64 9.58
C ALA A 452 -4.15 -16.89 8.69
N ASP A 453 -4.01 -16.70 7.38
CA ASP A 453 -3.96 -17.81 6.42
C ASP A 453 -2.67 -18.64 6.59
N VAL A 454 -1.54 -18.00 6.93
CA VAL A 454 -0.28 -18.70 7.23
C VAL A 454 -0.38 -19.47 8.54
N VAL A 455 -1.04 -18.92 9.57
CA VAL A 455 -1.30 -19.66 10.82
C VAL A 455 -2.11 -20.92 10.54
N ASP A 456 -3.13 -20.83 9.70
CA ASP A 456 -3.96 -21.96 9.28
C ASP A 456 -3.14 -23.04 8.55
N GLU A 457 -2.35 -22.63 7.55
CA GLU A 457 -1.44 -23.50 6.81
C GLU A 457 -0.47 -24.25 7.75
N LEU A 458 0.19 -23.53 8.66
CA LEU A 458 1.18 -24.12 9.56
C LEU A 458 0.55 -25.14 10.53
N ILE A 459 -0.65 -24.86 11.03
CA ILE A 459 -1.35 -25.73 12.00
C ILE A 459 -1.98 -26.95 11.32
N HIS A 460 -2.68 -26.75 10.22
CA HIS A 460 -3.56 -27.77 9.65
C HIS A 460 -2.96 -28.51 8.46
N VAL A 461 -2.05 -27.89 7.70
CA VAL A 461 -1.60 -28.41 6.40
C VAL A 461 -0.14 -28.83 6.43
N SER A 462 0.79 -27.88 6.55
CA SER A 462 2.24 -28.12 6.46
C SER A 462 3.00 -27.03 7.19
N PRO A 463 3.79 -27.34 8.24
CA PRO A 463 4.28 -28.65 8.68
C PRO A 463 3.32 -29.43 9.59
N LYS A 464 2.09 -28.95 9.82
CA LYS A 464 1.08 -29.54 10.70
C LYS A 464 1.52 -29.59 12.17
N ILE A 465 1.38 -28.46 12.84
CA ILE A 465 1.72 -28.32 14.26
C ILE A 465 0.75 -29.14 15.12
N SER A 466 1.31 -29.97 16.01
CA SER A 466 0.51 -30.84 16.87
C SER A 466 -0.23 -30.04 17.96
N PRO A 467 -1.40 -30.52 18.43
CA PRO A 467 -2.11 -29.87 19.54
C PRO A 467 -1.26 -29.75 20.81
N LEU A 468 -0.34 -30.69 21.05
CA LEU A 468 0.56 -30.65 22.20
C LEU A 468 1.51 -29.46 22.14
N LEU A 469 2.05 -29.15 20.96
CA LEU A 469 2.91 -27.97 20.75
C LEU A 469 2.11 -26.67 20.91
N LEU A 470 0.86 -26.64 20.45
CA LEU A 470 -0.03 -25.49 20.61
C LEU A 470 -0.35 -25.18 22.08
N GLN A 471 -0.48 -26.21 22.93
CA GLN A 471 -0.70 -26.02 24.37
C GLN A 471 0.47 -25.33 25.07
N GLY A 472 1.67 -25.34 24.48
CA GLY A 472 2.84 -24.61 25.00
C GLY A 472 2.76 -23.09 24.83
N PHE A 473 1.81 -22.57 24.04
CA PHE A 473 1.65 -21.14 23.82
C PHE A 473 0.80 -20.49 24.92
N ILE A 474 1.29 -19.38 25.46
CA ILE A 474 0.52 -18.53 26.36
C ILE A 474 0.14 -17.25 25.60
N ILE A 475 -1.15 -17.06 25.39
CA ILE A 475 -1.69 -15.83 24.81
C ILE A 475 -2.24 -14.98 25.94
N THR A 476 -1.76 -13.74 26.04
CA THR A 476 -2.32 -12.79 26.99
C THR A 476 -3.62 -12.21 26.43
N PRO A 477 -4.58 -11.75 27.27
CA PRO A 477 -5.78 -11.08 26.79
C PRO A 477 -5.50 -9.91 25.85
N ARG A 478 -4.38 -9.18 26.06
CA ARG A 478 -4.00 -8.04 25.22
C ARG A 478 -3.50 -8.50 23.85
N ALA A 479 -2.66 -9.53 23.81
CA ALA A 479 -2.22 -10.12 22.56
C ALA A 479 -3.42 -10.67 21.77
N ALA A 480 -4.36 -11.37 22.43
CA ALA A 480 -5.62 -11.81 21.81
C ALA A 480 -6.46 -10.64 21.28
N GLN A 481 -6.48 -9.50 21.98
CA GLN A 481 -7.21 -8.31 21.54
C GLN A 481 -6.61 -7.75 20.24
N GLN A 482 -5.29 -7.83 20.07
CA GLN A 482 -4.57 -7.33 18.89
C GLN A 482 -4.59 -8.31 17.70
N MET A 483 -4.66 -9.62 17.95
CA MET A 483 -4.71 -10.66 16.92
C MET A 483 -6.00 -10.65 16.10
N ASP A 484 -5.96 -11.01 14.83
CA ASP A 484 -7.13 -11.28 14.00
C ASP A 484 -8.02 -12.35 14.66
N VAL A 485 -9.34 -12.19 14.57
CA VAL A 485 -10.29 -13.14 15.17
C VAL A 485 -10.19 -14.53 14.51
N SER A 486 -9.77 -14.58 13.25
CA SER A 486 -9.56 -15.82 12.50
C SER A 486 -8.35 -16.59 13.04
N ILE A 487 -7.27 -15.90 13.44
CA ILE A 487 -6.12 -16.53 14.12
C ILE A 487 -6.57 -17.20 15.41
N LEU A 488 -7.35 -16.49 16.24
CA LEU A 488 -7.88 -17.06 17.48
C LEU A 488 -8.77 -18.28 17.19
N ARG A 489 -9.62 -18.21 16.16
CA ARG A 489 -10.46 -19.34 15.75
C ARG A 489 -9.61 -20.55 15.33
N THR A 490 -8.60 -20.35 14.49
CA THR A 490 -7.69 -21.40 14.01
C THR A 490 -6.90 -22.02 15.16
N LEU A 491 -6.36 -21.21 16.08
CA LEU A 491 -5.66 -21.72 17.26
C LEU A 491 -6.57 -22.60 18.13
N GLN A 492 -7.81 -22.16 18.38
CA GLN A 492 -8.79 -22.93 19.14
C GLN A 492 -9.16 -24.24 18.42
N ALA A 493 -9.40 -24.18 17.11
CA ALA A 493 -9.70 -25.37 16.28
C ALA A 493 -8.52 -26.34 16.21
N GLY A 494 -7.29 -25.85 16.27
CA GLY A 494 -6.05 -26.64 16.40
C GLY A 494 -5.89 -27.33 17.77
N GLY A 495 -6.76 -27.04 18.74
CA GLY A 495 -6.75 -27.65 20.07
C GLY A 495 -6.10 -26.81 21.17
N MET A 496 -5.85 -25.51 20.91
CA MET A 496 -5.41 -24.58 21.95
C MET A 496 -6.54 -24.27 22.94
N ILE A 497 -6.24 -24.37 24.23
CA ILE A 497 -7.19 -24.05 25.30
C ILE A 497 -6.96 -22.61 25.73
N PHE A 498 -7.97 -21.75 25.55
CA PHE A 498 -7.91 -20.36 25.99
C PHE A 498 -8.13 -20.23 27.50
N SER A 499 -7.43 -19.26 28.11
CA SER A 499 -7.81 -18.80 29.45
C SER A 499 -9.21 -18.16 29.38
N ALA A 500 -9.89 -18.08 30.53
CA ALA A 500 -11.22 -17.46 30.60
C ALA A 500 -11.23 -16.05 30.01
N GLU A 501 -10.17 -15.27 30.24
CA GLU A 501 -10.09 -13.88 29.78
C GLU A 501 -9.78 -13.77 28.29
N VAL A 502 -8.99 -14.70 27.73
CA VAL A 502 -8.78 -14.77 26.27
C VAL A 502 -10.06 -15.23 25.58
N ALA A 503 -10.80 -16.17 26.18
CA ALA A 503 -12.10 -16.61 25.67
C ALA A 503 -13.12 -15.47 25.66
N ASP A 504 -13.14 -14.60 26.68
CA ASP A 504 -13.98 -13.39 26.71
C ASP A 504 -13.64 -12.42 25.58
N VAL A 505 -12.35 -12.16 25.35
CA VAL A 505 -11.87 -11.33 24.24
C VAL A 505 -12.28 -11.94 22.89
N TYR A 506 -12.11 -13.25 22.72
CA TYR A 506 -12.51 -13.95 21.51
C TYR A 506 -14.01 -13.83 21.22
N LYS A 507 -14.87 -14.10 22.23
CA LYS A 507 -16.32 -13.96 22.09
C LYS A 507 -16.73 -12.56 21.67
N GLN A 508 -16.17 -11.54 22.33
CA GLN A 508 -16.41 -10.15 21.96
C GLN A 508 -16.02 -9.87 20.50
N LYS A 509 -14.83 -10.32 20.05
CA LYS A 509 -14.35 -10.10 18.67
C LYS A 509 -15.14 -10.88 17.62
N SER A 510 -15.73 -12.02 18.00
CA SER A 510 -16.57 -12.83 17.12
C SER A 510 -17.98 -12.26 16.89
N GLY A 511 -18.32 -11.14 17.53
CA GLY A 511 -19.62 -10.49 17.40
C GLY A 511 -20.70 -11.04 18.34
N GLU A 512 -20.35 -11.93 19.26
CA GLU A 512 -21.22 -12.28 20.37
C GLU A 512 -21.41 -11.03 21.25
N LYS A 513 -22.66 -10.61 21.50
CA LYS A 513 -22.99 -9.41 22.28
C LYS A 513 -22.74 -9.64 23.78
N THR A 514 -21.48 -9.75 24.16
CA THR A 514 -21.04 -9.93 25.55
C THR A 514 -20.14 -8.76 25.95
N PHE A 515 -20.46 -8.11 27.07
CA PHE A 515 -19.55 -7.16 27.71
C PHE A 515 -18.33 -7.91 28.26
N LEU A 516 -17.14 -7.34 28.14
CA LEU A 516 -15.93 -7.89 28.76
C LEU A 516 -16.10 -7.92 30.28
N GLY A 517 -15.77 -9.05 30.91
CA GLY A 517 -15.74 -9.14 32.37
C GLY A 517 -14.74 -8.15 32.98
N ILE A 518 -15.04 -7.62 34.16
CA ILE A 518 -14.18 -6.67 34.90
C ILE A 518 -12.75 -7.23 35.09
N GLY A 519 -12.62 -8.54 35.36
CA GLY A 519 -11.32 -9.21 35.45
C GLY A 519 -10.51 -9.18 34.15
N THR A 520 -11.18 -9.31 33.00
CA THR A 520 -10.57 -9.23 31.67
C THR A 520 -10.12 -7.79 31.36
N LEU A 521 -10.93 -6.78 31.72
CA LEU A 521 -10.56 -5.36 31.60
C LEU A 521 -9.35 -4.99 32.46
N ILE A 522 -9.29 -5.49 33.71
CA ILE A 522 -8.15 -5.28 34.61
C ILE A 522 -6.88 -5.93 34.02
N LYS A 523 -6.95 -7.16 33.50
CA LYS A 523 -5.79 -7.81 32.87
C LYS A 523 -5.37 -7.12 31.57
N LEU A 524 -6.29 -6.62 30.76
CA LEU A 524 -5.97 -5.81 29.57
C LEU A 524 -5.20 -4.53 29.96
N LEU A 525 -5.65 -3.85 31.02
CA LEU A 525 -4.97 -2.67 31.56
C LEU A 525 -3.59 -3.00 32.16
N LEU A 526 -3.48 -4.11 32.91
CA LEU A 526 -2.20 -4.55 33.48
C LEU A 526 -1.18 -4.90 32.40
N ASN A 527 -1.60 -5.67 31.39
CA ASN A 527 -0.77 -5.94 30.21
C ASN A 527 -0.43 -4.64 29.47
N PHE A 528 -1.37 -3.68 29.44
CA PHE A 528 -1.14 -2.36 28.85
C PHE A 528 0.00 -1.60 29.51
N LEU A 529 -0.03 -1.54 30.83
CA LEU A 529 0.92 -0.83 31.66
C LEU A 529 2.30 -1.54 31.68
N GLN A 530 2.32 -2.88 31.67
CA GLN A 530 3.56 -3.66 31.61
C GLN A 530 4.35 -3.42 30.32
N GLU A 531 3.68 -3.24 29.18
CA GLU A 531 4.34 -2.98 27.89
C GLU A 531 4.75 -1.52 27.69
N LYS A 532 4.10 -0.56 28.36
CA LYS A 532 4.32 0.89 28.15
C LYS A 532 5.24 1.57 29.19
N LEU A 533 5.52 0.93 30.32
CA LEU A 533 6.36 1.51 31.38
C LEU A 533 7.75 0.86 31.42
N SER A 534 8.81 1.67 31.49
CA SER A 534 10.15 1.17 31.75
C SER A 534 10.30 0.69 33.21
N LYS A 535 11.16 -0.31 33.46
CA LYS A 535 11.31 -0.99 34.78
C LYS A 535 11.53 -0.03 35.97
N SER A 536 12.14 1.15 35.76
CA SER A 536 12.38 2.14 36.82
C SER A 536 11.13 2.94 37.22
N GLN A 537 10.19 3.14 36.30
CA GLN A 537 8.93 3.86 36.56
C GLN A 537 7.88 2.98 37.26
N GLN A 538 7.99 1.66 37.12
CA GLN A 538 7.12 0.70 37.82
C GLN A 538 7.40 0.67 39.34
N ILE A 539 8.67 0.77 39.75
CA ILE A 539 9.06 0.71 41.17
C ILE A 539 8.64 1.99 41.92
N SER A 540 8.73 3.18 41.29
CA SER A 540 8.35 4.43 41.94
C SER A 540 6.83 4.54 42.15
N PHE A 541 6.02 4.03 41.22
CA PHE A 541 4.56 4.03 41.34
C PHE A 541 4.05 3.03 42.38
N ILE A 542 4.67 1.84 42.47
CA ILE A 542 4.37 0.84 43.51
C ILE A 542 4.73 1.39 44.90
N ASN A 543 5.91 2.00 45.05
CA ASN A 543 6.34 2.61 46.32
C ASN A 543 5.43 3.78 46.71
N TYR A 544 4.99 4.58 45.75
CA TYR A 544 4.07 5.68 46.00
C TYR A 544 2.70 5.21 46.52
N LYS A 545 2.10 4.18 45.90
CA LYS A 545 0.84 3.59 46.38
C LYS A 545 0.97 2.95 47.76
N LYS A 546 2.11 2.31 48.03
CA LYS A 546 2.41 1.75 49.35
C LYS A 546 2.43 2.83 50.43
N ASN A 547 3.04 3.99 50.14
CA ASN A 547 3.07 5.12 51.08
C ASN A 547 1.67 5.73 51.28
N ALA A 548 0.87 5.88 50.21
CA ALA A 548 -0.50 6.36 50.31
C ALA A 548 -1.39 5.46 51.19
N LEU A 549 -1.27 4.14 51.06
CA LEU A 549 -1.99 3.19 51.93
C LEU A 549 -1.56 3.27 53.40
N GLN A 550 -0.29 3.55 53.65
CA GLN A 550 0.22 3.76 55.01
C GLN A 550 -0.35 5.04 55.63
N GLU A 551 -0.46 6.13 54.86
CA GLU A 551 -1.10 7.37 55.31
C GLU A 551 -2.60 7.21 55.59
N VAL A 552 -3.33 6.43 54.78
CA VAL A 552 -4.74 6.12 55.09
C VAL A 552 -4.86 5.36 56.42
N GLY A 553 -3.94 4.44 56.71
CA GLY A 553 -3.92 3.73 57.99
C GLY A 553 -3.75 4.68 59.18
N GLN A 554 -2.86 5.69 59.05
CA GLN A 554 -2.68 6.73 60.08
C GLN A 554 -3.93 7.59 60.25
N LEU A 555 -4.62 7.94 59.16
CA LEU A 555 -5.87 8.69 59.22
C LEU A 555 -7.00 7.89 59.87
N GLU A 556 -7.08 6.58 59.63
CA GLU A 556 -8.05 5.70 60.28
C GLU A 556 -7.78 5.57 61.79
N GLU A 557 -6.51 5.58 62.22
CA GLU A 557 -6.12 5.63 63.62
C GLU A 557 -6.51 6.96 64.27
N GLN A 558 -6.19 8.09 63.64
CA GLN A 558 -6.58 9.43 64.10
C GLN A 558 -8.10 9.60 64.20
N LEU A 559 -8.84 9.04 63.24
CA LEU A 559 -10.30 9.05 63.25
C LEU A 559 -10.89 8.22 64.40
N ASN A 560 -10.10 7.30 64.99
CA ASN A 560 -10.55 6.56 66.16
C ASN A 560 -10.57 7.39 67.44
N GLU A 561 -9.82 8.49 67.48
CA GLU A 561 -9.75 9.44 68.60
C GLU A 561 -10.90 10.46 68.59
N ILE A 562 -11.67 10.54 67.49
CA ILE A 562 -12.81 11.46 67.35
C ILE A 562 -14.08 10.83 67.93
N GLU A 563 -14.74 11.53 68.87
CA GLU A 563 -15.95 11.06 69.56
C GLU A 563 -17.24 11.15 68.70
N ASP A 564 -17.26 12.00 67.65
CA ASP A 564 -18.41 12.14 66.75
C ASP A 564 -18.61 10.88 65.89
N ALA A 565 -19.49 10.00 66.35
CA ALA A 565 -19.78 8.72 65.70
C ALA A 565 -20.35 8.86 64.28
N GLN A 566 -21.05 9.95 63.96
CA GLN A 566 -21.63 10.15 62.63
C GLN A 566 -20.56 10.63 61.64
N PHE A 567 -19.72 11.57 62.06
CA PHE A 567 -18.57 12.02 61.28
C PHE A 567 -17.58 10.87 61.04
N LYS A 568 -17.25 10.12 62.09
CA LYS A 568 -16.37 8.95 62.01
C LYS A 568 -16.88 7.91 61.02
N LYS A 569 -18.17 7.57 61.06
CA LYS A 569 -18.77 6.62 60.10
C LYS A 569 -18.70 7.13 58.66
N SER A 570 -18.96 8.42 58.44
CA SER A 570 -18.88 9.04 57.11
C SER A 570 -17.45 9.01 56.55
N MET A 571 -16.47 9.40 57.36
CA MET A 571 -15.06 9.43 56.95
C MET A 571 -14.47 8.04 56.73
N LEU A 572 -14.82 7.05 57.54
CA LEU A 572 -14.44 5.65 57.29
C LEU A 572 -14.97 5.16 55.95
N LEU A 573 -16.19 5.54 55.57
CA LEU A 573 -16.74 5.19 54.26
C LEU A 573 -15.93 5.84 53.13
N LYS A 574 -15.61 7.14 53.24
CA LYS A 574 -14.77 7.84 52.26
C LYS A 574 -13.38 7.22 52.12
N LEU A 575 -12.72 6.87 53.23
CA LEU A 575 -11.40 6.24 53.23
C LEU A 575 -11.43 4.81 52.67
N HIS A 576 -12.50 4.07 52.95
CA HIS A 576 -12.72 2.72 52.40
C HIS A 576 -12.98 2.76 50.88
N ASP A 577 -13.82 3.69 50.42
CA ASP A 577 -14.07 3.90 49.00
C ASP A 577 -12.82 4.41 48.28
N PHE A 578 -12.03 5.26 48.92
CA PHE A 578 -10.74 5.70 48.41
C PHE A 578 -9.77 4.52 48.24
N LYS A 579 -9.62 3.66 49.26
CA LYS A 579 -8.81 2.43 49.17
C LYS A 579 -9.26 1.51 48.04
N ALA A 580 -10.57 1.35 47.85
CA ALA A 580 -11.14 0.50 46.82
C ALA A 580 -10.92 1.05 45.39
N ASN A 581 -10.78 2.37 45.24
CA ASN A 581 -10.67 3.04 43.95
C ASN A 581 -9.26 3.59 43.65
N MET A 582 -8.32 3.49 44.60
CA MET A 582 -6.96 4.01 44.49
C MET A 582 -6.19 3.48 43.27
N ASP A 583 -6.54 2.28 42.78
CA ASP A 583 -5.90 1.69 41.61
C ASP A 583 -6.30 2.35 40.29
N ALA A 584 -7.44 3.05 40.26
CA ALA A 584 -7.97 3.74 39.10
C ALA A 584 -7.66 5.25 39.08
N GLU A 585 -7.04 5.79 40.13
CA GLU A 585 -6.79 7.24 40.26
C GLU A 585 -5.36 7.65 39.86
N SER A 586 -5.25 8.88 39.33
CA SER A 586 -3.95 9.48 39.01
C SER A 586 -3.18 9.81 40.29
N LYS A 587 -1.85 9.84 40.20
CA LYS A 587 -0.97 10.23 41.31
C LYS A 587 -1.36 11.58 41.93
N GLU A 588 -1.70 12.55 41.09
CA GLU A 588 -2.06 13.90 41.51
C GLU A 588 -3.40 13.91 42.27
N ASN A 589 -4.39 13.15 41.81
CA ASN A 589 -5.69 13.04 42.48
C ASN A 589 -5.60 12.32 43.83
N ILE A 590 -4.75 11.29 43.93
CA ILE A 590 -4.49 10.59 45.20
C ILE A 590 -3.92 11.56 46.24
N CYS A 591 -2.95 12.40 45.86
CA CYS A 591 -2.40 13.43 46.74
C CYS A 591 -3.45 14.44 47.20
N ILE A 592 -4.25 14.97 46.27
CA ILE A 592 -5.27 15.98 46.57
C ILE A 592 -6.31 15.43 47.57
N LYS A 593 -6.86 14.23 47.32
CA LYS A 593 -7.87 13.64 48.20
C LYS A 593 -7.33 13.28 49.58
N LEU A 594 -6.09 12.79 49.67
CA LEU A 594 -5.47 12.52 50.97
C LEU A 594 -5.26 13.79 51.79
N GLN A 595 -4.91 14.90 51.12
CA GLN A 595 -4.77 16.19 51.77
C GLN A 595 -6.12 16.72 52.26
N GLU A 596 -7.16 16.63 51.43
CA GLU A 596 -8.54 16.99 51.80
C GLU A 596 -9.04 16.18 53.02
N TYR A 597 -8.77 14.87 53.06
CA TYR A 597 -9.15 14.03 54.20
C TYR A 597 -8.35 14.35 55.46
N LYS A 598 -7.07 14.70 55.35
CA LYS A 598 -6.25 15.16 56.48
C LYS A 598 -6.80 16.46 57.07
N GLU A 599 -7.18 17.39 56.22
CA GLU A 599 -7.76 18.67 56.65
C GLU A 599 -9.12 18.45 57.32
N GLU A 600 -10.00 17.65 56.72
CA GLU A 600 -11.33 17.35 57.27
C GLU A 600 -11.26 16.61 58.62
N ILE A 601 -10.31 15.70 58.79
CA ILE A 601 -10.06 14.98 60.06
C ILE A 601 -9.37 15.91 61.08
N GLY A 602 -8.41 16.72 60.64
CA GLY A 602 -7.68 17.68 61.48
C GLY A 602 -8.60 18.73 62.10
N GLU A 603 -9.55 19.28 61.33
CA GLU A 603 -10.54 20.25 61.82
C GLU A 603 -11.42 19.70 62.97
N LYS A 604 -11.55 18.37 63.08
CA LYS A 604 -12.33 17.69 64.11
C LYS A 604 -11.51 17.17 65.28
N LEU A 605 -10.18 17.13 65.14
CA LEU A 605 -9.24 16.76 66.20
C LEU A 605 -8.79 17.95 67.07
N ILE A 606 -9.04 19.19 66.63
CA ILE A 606 -8.76 20.38 67.45
C ILE A 606 -9.71 20.36 68.66
N PRO A 607 -9.20 20.28 69.90
CA PRO A 607 -10.03 20.42 71.09
C PRO A 607 -10.61 21.83 71.15
N ILE A 608 -11.89 21.97 71.51
CA ILE A 608 -12.53 23.26 71.85
C ILE A 608 -11.98 23.83 73.19
N ALA A 609 -10.77 23.45 73.60
CA ALA A 609 -10.11 23.95 74.80
C ALA A 609 -8.64 24.29 74.48
N SER A 610 -8.42 25.46 73.84
CA SER A 610 -7.26 26.34 74.06
C SER A 610 -7.20 27.55 73.09
N LEU A 611 -8.35 28.16 72.73
CA LEU A 611 -8.32 29.45 72.02
C LEU A 611 -7.69 30.57 72.88
N GLU A 612 -7.56 30.35 74.19
CA GLU A 612 -6.86 31.25 75.13
C GLU A 612 -5.34 30.99 75.18
N ASP A 613 -4.83 29.78 74.88
CA ASP A 613 -3.37 29.53 74.84
C ASP A 613 -2.76 29.88 73.47
N PHE A 614 -3.56 29.89 72.38
CA PHE A 614 -3.09 30.23 71.04
C PHE A 614 -2.88 31.74 70.82
N LEU A 615 -3.45 32.60 71.69
CA LEU A 615 -3.28 34.06 71.59
C LEU A 615 -2.02 34.58 72.30
N ASP A 616 -1.39 33.78 73.17
CA ASP A 616 -0.13 34.16 73.83
C ASP A 616 1.12 33.87 72.96
N ASP A 617 1.04 32.91 72.02
CA ASP A 617 2.17 32.57 71.13
C ASP A 617 2.23 33.40 69.83
N ILE A 618 1.28 34.31 69.58
CA ILE A 618 1.33 35.27 68.46
C ILE A 618 2.18 36.51 68.82
N SER A 619 2.72 36.61 70.04
CA SER A 619 3.47 37.79 70.48
C SER A 619 5.00 37.71 70.32
N ASN A 620 5.61 36.64 69.80
CA ASN A 620 7.08 36.60 69.67
C ASN A 620 7.57 35.96 68.36
N ASP A 621 8.59 36.62 67.81
CA ASP A 621 9.53 36.21 66.75
C ASP A 621 9.12 36.39 65.28
N GLU A 622 9.19 37.68 64.91
CA GLU A 622 10.07 38.22 63.86
C GLU A 622 11.03 37.25 63.13
N THR A 623 10.94 37.34 61.79
CA THR A 623 12.06 37.34 60.81
C THR A 623 12.84 36.04 60.55
N VAL A 624 12.99 35.64 59.28
CA VAL A 624 14.01 36.12 58.35
C VAL A 624 13.80 35.49 56.96
N VAL A 625 14.06 36.33 55.96
CA VAL A 625 13.99 36.19 54.50
C VAL A 625 15.13 35.30 53.96
N GLY A 626 14.91 34.62 52.83
CA GLY A 626 15.99 33.95 52.08
C GLY A 626 15.61 33.60 50.65
N GLU A 627 16.09 34.42 49.71
CA GLU A 627 15.82 34.45 48.26
C GLU A 627 16.20 33.19 47.44
N GLN A 628 15.39 33.01 46.38
CA GLN A 628 15.69 32.74 44.95
C GLN A 628 17.06 32.16 44.53
N VAL A 629 17.03 31.33 43.46
CA VAL A 629 17.72 31.56 42.17
C VAL A 629 17.36 30.46 41.15
N LEU A 630 16.92 30.89 39.96
CA LEU A 630 16.92 30.15 38.67
C LEU A 630 18.19 30.54 37.90
N PRO A 631 18.75 29.64 37.04
CA PRO A 631 18.77 29.94 35.60
C PRO A 631 18.67 28.68 34.69
N GLN A 632 17.85 28.72 33.63
CA GLN A 632 18.13 29.00 32.20
C GLN A 632 18.63 27.82 31.34
N ASP A 633 17.77 27.48 30.36
CA ASP A 633 17.96 27.17 28.94
C ASP A 633 19.29 26.62 28.40
N THR A 634 19.18 25.55 27.60
CA THR A 634 19.99 25.33 26.39
C THR A 634 19.14 24.69 25.29
N GLU A 635 19.27 25.25 24.09
CA GLU A 635 18.72 24.81 22.80
C GLU A 635 19.46 23.57 22.27
N GLU A 636 18.74 22.67 21.60
CA GLU A 636 19.33 21.75 20.62
C GLU A 636 18.39 21.54 19.42
N GLU A 637 18.89 21.92 18.25
CA GLU A 637 18.29 21.74 16.92
C GLU A 637 18.20 20.25 16.53
N LYS A 638 17.07 19.84 15.92
CA LYS A 638 17.01 18.61 15.12
C LYS A 638 16.28 18.80 13.79
N ASN A 639 17.05 18.49 12.74
CA ASN A 639 16.62 18.21 11.38
C ASN A 639 15.44 17.22 11.31
N VAL A 640 14.40 17.58 10.56
CA VAL A 640 13.33 16.65 10.13
C VAL A 640 13.08 16.81 8.64
N SER A 641 13.02 15.64 8.00
CA SER A 641 12.79 15.33 6.59
C SER A 641 11.51 15.95 6.00
N HIS A 642 11.62 16.41 4.75
CA HIS A 642 10.49 16.80 3.91
C HIS A 642 9.65 15.59 3.48
N ASN A 643 8.44 15.49 4.00
CA ASN A 643 7.27 14.92 3.35
C ASN A 643 6.04 15.75 3.75
N ASP A 644 5.08 15.82 2.85
CA ASP A 644 3.74 16.41 2.96
C ASP A 644 3.53 17.82 2.39
N ALA A 645 2.97 17.85 1.18
CA ALA A 645 2.02 18.88 0.77
C ALA A 645 0.79 18.20 0.13
N LYS A 646 -0.05 17.59 0.97
CA LYS A 646 -1.44 17.28 0.65
C LYS A 646 -2.22 18.59 0.69
N VAL A 647 -2.55 19.14 -0.48
CA VAL A 647 -3.60 20.17 -0.55
C VAL A 647 -4.95 19.46 -0.46
N ASN A 648 -5.70 19.78 0.60
CA ASN A 648 -6.99 19.20 0.92
C ASN A 648 -8.01 19.52 -0.19
N SER A 649 -8.53 18.50 -0.87
CA SER A 649 -9.56 18.60 -1.92
C SER A 649 -10.85 19.29 -1.45
N ARG A 650 -11.05 19.35 -0.13
CA ARG A 650 -12.13 20.11 0.52
C ARG A 650 -12.04 21.61 0.22
N ASP A 651 -10.84 22.17 0.08
CA ASP A 651 -10.65 23.61 -0.14
C ASP A 651 -10.94 24.03 -1.58
N ARG A 652 -10.71 23.14 -2.57
CA ARG A 652 -11.15 23.35 -3.96
C ARG A 652 -12.67 23.36 -4.08
N PHE A 653 -13.36 22.50 -3.34
CA PHE A 653 -14.83 22.45 -3.34
C PHE A 653 -15.47 23.71 -2.72
N PHE A 654 -14.88 24.28 -1.68
CA PHE A 654 -15.38 25.52 -1.06
C PHE A 654 -15.06 26.78 -1.85
N SER A 655 -13.90 26.86 -2.49
CA SER A 655 -13.53 27.97 -3.38
C SER A 655 -14.48 28.05 -4.59
N TYR A 656 -14.86 26.90 -5.18
CA TYR A 656 -15.78 26.85 -6.32
C TYR A 656 -17.24 27.15 -5.96
N LYS A 657 -17.66 26.80 -4.73
CA LYS A 657 -19.01 27.17 -4.22
C LYS A 657 -19.15 28.68 -4.02
N GLN A 658 -18.05 29.39 -3.72
CA GLN A 658 -18.03 30.85 -3.64
C GLN A 658 -18.06 31.51 -5.03
N GLU A 659 -17.45 30.91 -6.06
CA GLU A 659 -17.58 31.38 -7.46
C GLU A 659 -19.00 31.19 -8.02
N MET A 660 -19.63 30.04 -7.74
CA MET A 660 -21.02 29.76 -8.14
C MET A 660 -22.06 30.67 -7.45
N GLN A 661 -21.71 31.31 -6.33
CA GLN A 661 -22.57 32.31 -5.69
C GLN A 661 -22.44 33.71 -6.31
N LYS A 662 -21.39 33.98 -7.09
CA LYS A 662 -21.19 35.27 -7.79
C LYS A 662 -21.93 35.38 -9.12
N HIS A 663 -22.38 34.27 -9.69
CA HIS A 663 -23.17 34.24 -10.93
C HIS A 663 -24.57 33.68 -10.66
N LYS A 664 -25.40 34.48 -10.00
CA LYS A 664 -26.85 34.28 -9.90
C LYS A 664 -27.58 35.51 -10.43
N ASP A 665 -27.35 35.85 -11.69
CA ASP A 665 -28.37 36.56 -12.46
C ASP A 665 -28.23 36.21 -13.97
N PRO A 666 -29.20 35.51 -14.59
CA PRO A 666 -29.08 35.06 -15.98
C PRO A 666 -29.42 36.13 -17.05
N SER A 667 -29.54 37.42 -16.71
CA SER A 667 -30.09 38.43 -17.64
C SER A 667 -29.14 39.52 -18.15
N GLU A 668 -27.81 39.41 -17.97
CA GLU A 668 -26.86 40.43 -18.50
C GLU A 668 -25.74 39.86 -19.39
N ALA A 669 -25.86 38.62 -19.89
CA ALA A 669 -24.82 37.97 -20.69
C ALA A 669 -25.04 37.96 -22.22
N GLU A 670 -25.97 38.76 -22.76
CA GLU A 670 -26.20 38.84 -24.22
C GLU A 670 -25.76 40.15 -24.91
N ASP A 671 -25.28 41.17 -24.19
CA ASP A 671 -24.95 42.48 -24.81
C ASP A 671 -23.45 42.85 -24.88
N ASN A 672 -22.52 41.96 -24.53
CA ASN A 672 -21.07 42.27 -24.56
C ASN A 672 -20.21 41.38 -25.49
N LEU A 673 -20.80 40.82 -26.55
CA LEU A 673 -20.09 40.05 -27.57
C LEU A 673 -20.03 40.75 -28.93
N HIS A 674 -19.96 42.08 -28.96
CA HIS A 674 -19.51 42.82 -30.14
C HIS A 674 -18.76 44.08 -29.72
N THR A 675 -17.43 43.96 -29.60
CA THR A 675 -16.42 44.92 -30.10
C THR A 675 -15.08 44.66 -29.42
N ASN A 676 -14.08 44.27 -30.21
CA ASN A 676 -12.65 44.61 -30.12
C ASN A 676 -11.77 43.49 -30.70
N TYR A 677 -11.73 43.46 -32.03
CA TYR A 677 -10.57 42.96 -32.76
C TYR A 677 -10.16 44.05 -33.74
N LYS A 678 -9.08 44.77 -33.41
CA LYS A 678 -8.29 45.53 -34.38
C LYS A 678 -7.05 44.70 -34.70
N PRO A 679 -6.75 44.42 -35.97
CA PRO A 679 -5.43 43.93 -36.37
C PRO A 679 -4.48 45.12 -36.54
N GLY A 680 -3.23 44.94 -36.13
CA GLY A 680 -2.15 45.89 -36.40
C GLY A 680 -0.78 45.22 -36.23
N ASP A 681 -0.13 45.05 -37.38
CA ASP A 681 1.31 44.98 -37.69
C ASP A 681 2.28 44.12 -36.86
#